data_AF-A0A9W7F0L1-F1
#
_entry.id   AF-A0A9W7F0L1-F1
#
_cell.length_a   1.000
_cell.length_b   1.000
_cell.length_c   1.000
_cell.angle_alpha   90.00
_cell.angle_beta   90.00
_cell.angle_gamma   90.00
#
_symmetry.space_group_name_H-M   'P 1'
#
loop_
_entity.id
_entity.type
_entity.pdbx_description
1 polymer ?
#
loop_
_entity_poly.entity_id
_entity_poly.type
_entity_poly.pdbx_seq_one_letter_code
_entity_poly.pdbx_strand_id
1 'polypeptide(L)'
;MSLPSSPPAHPTKSLLTILTLTILFLLHLPPPTSADDYRRSELNLNRTHVSSSSEMAHHTSWEFNTPGSQDGWGTYNPDQMQADVYSASSSLHIAIEGTEPRIDSPRFLLTLLDRPIISLRYKYLGLSNVGKFKLRGNPDSTEYLDPTYGTSHSGWSDGSSGADFFTDIYFPIIGDGTWRTTYATFNDQLNATEPLERLFNSTLTQLRLYPAISRAETDDYPESEPPVPGSSFIIDWLRLQNSPTIERVTGCNGEIYSDVKDFENVEYEVEGKEEKVNGYLSKFRTEWERRRVSKETTFAKTYNCLRHGGDRITIEGRNLGTGASPAIVYIGSDKNPCTYVIHDEKFPQSRITCITPACMTENCDWTESHVWVLNGKLPGLNDTVPFFKYAEPAPPVINLAYSNLAARSFDLNWTPGGSIWDAMSVTGYRITVKPLNGGDQTEWIMQVGNVTTTTVRNLYPNVNYRIKIQGTTENQNNPEWKALDLYGRRELIDGGVIGEANDITLTTLEYDLEFTKFNAEMTLNAGAVDPGSTLGPTGVTGGEGHYGLYLIGDANIENCNSSVVCCDDWPICTGASYSCSSSIIPDPRYESGEVKDRRVPDNLVGGEKWVKTVTEMNPVTATATMKCGPALRLTASSPRLSGAAWYQRQLEVNEGFDTTFTYRIANPSLKCDVMDDVYTKCRSRGADGFAFVIQNDSEQALGGSGSDLGYGGIINSFAVEFDTYYNPELLEPYENHISVHTRGHRATNSAHQSYSTGSTSQVRDLTDGDIEVRLKYSVDFDSTLLDDPNFLASPYMSNFLENADFENGGMADWSTGMGTLQVYVENLVDPVLVVPLNLDATINLNHGRAWVGFTSATGFNSWQVHDILEWRFKSLREDKSYLPPPIVNGEGAHMCSGVAGSECRHD
;
A
#
# COMPACT_ATOMS: atom_id res chain seq x y z
N MET A 1 44.65 8.96 45.41
CA MET A 1 45.41 7.69 45.31
C MET A 1 44.76 6.88 44.19
N SER A 2 45.43 6.37 43.17
CA SER A 2 46.80 6.60 42.67
C SER A 2 46.90 6.06 41.23
N LEU A 3 47.28 6.92 40.29
CA LEU A 3 47.87 6.58 38.99
C LEU A 3 49.42 6.50 39.14
N PRO A 4 50.25 6.24 38.09
CA PRO A 4 50.03 5.62 36.75
C PRO A 4 51.09 4.52 36.43
N SER A 5 51.06 3.94 35.21
CA SER A 5 52.25 3.93 34.31
C SER A 5 51.95 3.34 32.93
N SER A 6 52.53 3.93 31.87
CA SER A 6 52.31 3.61 30.45
C SER A 6 53.61 3.06 29.77
N PRO A 7 53.92 3.18 28.44
CA PRO A 7 54.34 2.02 27.64
C PRO A 7 55.73 2.17 26.96
N PRO A 8 56.11 1.23 26.05
CA PRO A 8 56.81 1.56 24.79
C PRO A 8 56.17 0.84 23.57
N ALA A 9 56.17 1.25 22.28
CA ALA A 9 56.96 2.11 21.38
C ALA A 9 57.49 1.28 20.17
N HIS A 10 57.38 1.85 18.95
CA HIS A 10 57.66 1.30 17.58
C HIS A 10 59.15 0.94 17.27
N PRO A 11 59.62 0.62 16.01
CA PRO A 11 58.99 0.38 14.67
C PRO A 11 59.45 -0.96 13.99
N THR A 12 59.17 -1.32 12.71
CA THR A 12 60.00 -1.00 11.49
C THR A 12 59.38 -1.43 10.11
N LYS A 13 60.00 -0.89 9.04
CA LYS A 13 59.88 -1.11 7.56
C LYS A 13 60.55 -2.44 7.07
N SER A 14 60.47 -2.98 5.84
CA SER A 14 59.60 -2.86 4.62
C SER A 14 60.08 -3.84 3.48
N LEU A 15 59.45 -3.82 2.27
CA LEU A 15 59.75 -4.51 0.97
C LEU A 15 59.29 -6.00 0.83
N LEU A 16 58.52 -6.40 -0.21
CA LEU A 16 58.83 -6.66 -1.66
C LEU A 16 59.57 -8.03 -1.86
N THR A 17 59.24 -8.99 -2.75
CA THR A 17 58.82 -8.90 -4.18
C THR A 17 58.32 -10.27 -4.76
N ILE A 18 57.14 -10.30 -5.42
CA ILE A 18 56.66 -11.01 -6.67
C ILE A 18 57.08 -12.49 -7.02
N LEU A 19 56.10 -13.38 -7.29
CA LEU A 19 55.80 -14.09 -8.59
C LEU A 19 54.71 -15.19 -8.40
N THR A 20 53.43 -14.94 -8.70
CA THR A 20 52.67 -15.31 -9.93
C THR A 20 52.45 -16.81 -10.24
N LEU A 21 51.17 -17.24 -10.24
CA LEU A 21 50.53 -17.82 -11.43
C LEU A 21 48.99 -17.67 -11.39
N THR A 22 48.37 -17.53 -12.56
CA THR A 22 46.95 -17.18 -12.81
C THR A 22 46.09 -18.39 -13.18
N ILE A 23 44.76 -18.36 -12.94
CA ILE A 23 43.70 -18.38 -13.99
C ILE A 23 42.26 -18.33 -13.41
N LEU A 24 41.46 -17.42 -13.98
CA LEU A 24 39.98 -17.28 -14.06
C LEU A 24 39.04 -17.81 -12.95
N PHE A 25 38.27 -16.88 -12.36
CA PHE A 25 36.92 -16.59 -12.88
C PHE A 25 36.66 -15.07 -12.84
N LEU A 26 35.91 -14.53 -13.80
CA LEU A 26 35.76 -13.09 -14.04
C LEU A 26 34.27 -12.69 -14.06
N LEU A 27 34.00 -11.47 -13.58
CA LEU A 27 32.83 -10.63 -13.87
C LEU A 27 31.46 -11.14 -13.40
N HIS A 28 30.89 -10.45 -12.40
CA HIS A 28 29.73 -9.55 -12.61
C HIS A 28 29.85 -8.38 -11.63
N LEU A 29 30.36 -7.24 -12.13
CA LEU A 29 30.34 -5.97 -11.40
C LEU A 29 29.01 -5.25 -11.70
N PRO A 30 28.29 -4.70 -10.71
CA PRO A 30 27.24 -3.71 -10.98
C PRO A 30 27.86 -2.42 -11.54
N PRO A 31 27.10 -1.60 -12.29
CA PRO A 31 27.66 -0.65 -13.25
C PRO A 31 28.18 0.67 -12.63
N PRO A 32 29.07 1.39 -13.35
CA PRO A 32 29.46 2.78 -13.05
C PRO A 32 28.37 3.80 -13.47
N THR A 33 28.75 5.09 -13.43
CA THR A 33 28.06 6.31 -13.95
C THR A 33 26.91 6.93 -13.15
N SER A 34 27.30 7.83 -12.23
CA SER A 34 26.65 9.13 -12.00
C SER A 34 27.70 10.15 -11.53
N ALA A 35 28.54 9.76 -10.56
CA ALA A 35 29.67 10.54 -10.07
C ALA A 35 30.71 10.90 -11.15
N ASP A 36 30.87 10.06 -12.19
CA ASP A 36 31.77 10.33 -13.31
C ASP A 36 31.22 11.43 -14.24
N ASP A 37 29.90 11.54 -14.39
CA ASP A 37 29.26 12.56 -15.23
C ASP A 37 29.24 13.93 -14.55
N TYR A 38 28.94 14.01 -13.25
CA TYR A 38 29.13 15.26 -12.50
C TYR A 38 30.62 15.67 -12.51
N ARG A 39 31.57 14.73 -12.36
CA ARG A 39 33.00 15.02 -12.55
C ARG A 39 33.31 15.54 -13.95
N ARG A 40 32.70 15.01 -15.00
CA ARG A 40 32.89 15.46 -16.38
C ARG A 40 32.33 16.87 -16.59
N SER A 41 31.18 17.18 -15.99
CA SER A 41 30.59 18.52 -15.99
C SER A 41 31.50 19.53 -15.26
N GLU A 42 31.95 19.23 -14.04
CA GLU A 42 32.87 20.08 -13.28
C GLU A 42 34.25 20.18 -13.97
N LEU A 43 34.73 19.15 -14.65
CA LEU A 43 35.97 19.23 -15.46
C LEU A 43 35.81 20.16 -16.67
N ASN A 44 34.63 20.21 -17.29
CA ASN A 44 34.35 21.17 -18.36
C ASN A 44 34.21 22.60 -17.79
N LEU A 45 33.54 22.76 -16.65
CA LEU A 45 33.43 24.04 -15.94
C LEU A 45 34.82 24.57 -15.50
N ASN A 46 35.71 23.71 -15.01
CA ASN A 46 37.08 24.07 -14.63
C ASN A 46 38.00 24.39 -15.83
N ARG A 47 37.61 24.08 -17.08
CA ARG A 47 38.29 24.60 -18.28
C ARG A 47 37.91 26.03 -18.61
N THR A 48 36.82 26.53 -18.05
CA THR A 48 36.40 27.94 -18.10
C THR A 48 36.74 28.62 -16.77
N HIS A 49 36.97 29.93 -16.79
CA HIS A 49 37.15 30.66 -15.53
C HIS A 49 35.79 30.88 -14.85
N VAL A 50 35.75 30.92 -13.52
CA VAL A 50 34.55 31.35 -12.77
C VAL A 50 34.64 32.85 -12.53
N SER A 51 33.58 33.60 -12.84
CA SER A 51 33.56 35.05 -12.63
C SER A 51 33.38 35.37 -11.16
N SER A 52 34.21 36.27 -10.61
CA SER A 52 34.13 36.72 -9.22
C SER A 52 32.81 37.42 -8.86
N SER A 53 32.07 37.93 -9.86
CA SER A 53 30.88 38.76 -9.64
C SER A 53 29.56 38.17 -10.15
N SER A 54 29.58 37.09 -10.95
CA SER A 54 28.38 36.27 -11.20
C SER A 54 28.45 34.87 -10.58
N GLU A 55 29.65 34.45 -10.15
CA GLU A 55 29.94 33.11 -9.62
C GLU A 55 29.47 31.98 -10.55
N MET A 56 29.70 32.20 -11.84
CA MET A 56 29.44 31.22 -12.90
C MET A 56 30.65 31.06 -13.80
N ALA A 57 30.71 29.91 -14.47
CA ALA A 57 31.59 29.71 -15.62
C ALA A 57 31.37 30.79 -16.69
N HIS A 58 32.46 31.40 -17.11
CA HIS A 58 32.49 32.34 -18.21
C HIS A 58 33.65 32.01 -19.15
N HIS A 59 33.41 32.28 -20.42
CA HIS A 59 34.35 32.01 -21.49
C HIS A 59 35.30 33.19 -21.72
N THR A 60 34.80 34.42 -21.61
CA THR A 60 35.61 35.65 -21.66
C THR A 60 34.91 36.80 -20.91
N SER A 61 35.70 37.74 -20.39
CA SER A 61 35.25 38.89 -19.59
C SER A 61 36.12 40.11 -19.91
N TRP A 62 35.50 41.25 -20.19
CA TRP A 62 36.12 42.57 -20.28
C TRP A 62 35.56 43.43 -19.16
N GLU A 63 36.44 43.90 -18.27
CA GLU A 63 36.04 44.61 -17.04
C GLU A 63 36.71 45.98 -16.89
N PHE A 64 37.57 46.38 -17.84
CA PHE A 64 38.16 47.73 -17.93
C PHE A 64 38.86 48.23 -16.65
N ASN A 65 39.21 47.29 -15.76
CA ASN A 65 39.72 47.56 -14.41
C ASN A 65 41.08 48.29 -14.41
N THR A 66 41.83 48.24 -15.50
CA THR A 66 43.15 48.87 -15.66
C THR A 66 42.98 50.33 -16.10
N PRO A 67 43.37 51.33 -15.29
CA PRO A 67 43.20 52.75 -15.67
C PRO A 67 43.92 53.09 -16.97
N GLY A 68 43.20 53.65 -17.94
CA GLY A 68 43.72 53.99 -19.27
C GLY A 68 43.82 52.83 -20.26
N SER A 69 43.44 51.60 -19.88
CA SER A 69 43.27 50.47 -20.82
C SER A 69 41.84 50.45 -21.37
N GLN A 70 41.69 50.30 -22.68
CA GLN A 70 40.40 49.94 -23.30
C GLN A 70 40.23 48.41 -23.44
N ASP A 71 41.15 47.61 -22.88
CA ASP A 71 41.22 46.14 -22.99
C ASP A 71 41.10 45.64 -24.45
N GLY A 72 41.66 46.42 -25.39
CA GLY A 72 41.68 46.14 -26.83
C GLY A 72 40.43 46.56 -27.61
N TRP A 73 39.44 47.19 -26.95
CA TRP A 73 38.23 47.71 -27.61
C TRP A 73 38.45 49.06 -28.27
N GLY A 74 37.81 49.29 -29.41
CA GLY A 74 37.72 50.63 -30.03
C GLY A 74 39.04 51.16 -30.60
N THR A 75 39.87 50.31 -31.20
CA THR A 75 41.21 50.64 -31.71
C THR A 75 41.26 51.40 -33.04
N TYR A 76 40.11 51.82 -33.57
CA TYR A 76 39.99 52.56 -34.83
C TYR A 76 39.97 54.09 -34.58
N ASN A 77 39.95 54.90 -35.64
CA ASN A 77 39.73 56.34 -35.48
C ASN A 77 38.23 56.66 -35.22
N PRO A 78 37.91 57.77 -34.54
CA PRO A 78 36.52 58.11 -34.20
C PRO A 78 35.60 58.20 -35.41
N ASP A 79 36.06 58.79 -36.53
CA ASP A 79 35.30 58.88 -37.79
C ASP A 79 34.82 57.50 -38.32
N GLN A 80 35.66 56.46 -38.23
CA GLN A 80 35.33 55.10 -38.68
C GLN A 80 34.42 54.35 -37.71
N MET A 81 34.52 54.67 -36.42
CA MET A 81 33.65 54.14 -35.36
C MET A 81 32.32 54.90 -35.25
N GLN A 82 32.25 56.13 -35.78
CA GLN A 82 31.22 57.12 -35.48
C GLN A 82 31.02 57.32 -33.97
N ALA A 83 32.11 57.17 -33.21
CA ALA A 83 32.13 57.27 -31.76
C ALA A 83 33.56 57.52 -31.25
N ASP A 84 33.71 58.39 -30.25
CA ASP A 84 34.94 58.54 -29.48
C ASP A 84 34.94 57.57 -28.29
N VAL A 85 36.08 56.92 -28.04
CA VAL A 85 36.21 55.80 -27.10
C VAL A 85 37.39 56.03 -26.16
N TYR A 86 37.15 56.05 -24.86
CA TYR A 86 38.19 56.17 -23.85
C TYR A 86 37.83 55.36 -22.60
N SER A 87 38.81 54.97 -21.79
CA SER A 87 38.52 54.36 -20.49
C SER A 87 38.77 55.34 -19.34
N ALA A 88 37.86 55.34 -18.37
CA ALA A 88 37.94 56.19 -17.20
C ALA A 88 37.22 55.52 -16.02
N SER A 89 37.80 55.63 -14.81
CA SER A 89 37.19 55.12 -13.57
C SER A 89 36.73 53.66 -13.64
N SER A 90 37.59 52.77 -14.18
CA SER A 90 37.30 51.34 -14.38
C SER A 90 36.06 51.06 -15.24
N SER A 91 35.85 51.86 -16.29
CA SER A 91 34.76 51.68 -17.25
C SER A 91 35.17 52.19 -18.64
N LEU A 92 34.59 51.62 -19.70
CA LEU A 92 34.75 52.06 -21.08
C LEU A 92 33.66 53.09 -21.42
N HIS A 93 34.05 54.28 -21.84
CA HIS A 93 33.16 55.37 -22.24
C HIS A 93 33.14 55.47 -23.75
N ILE A 94 31.94 55.62 -24.31
CA ILE A 94 31.67 55.71 -25.74
C ILE A 94 30.78 56.94 -25.95
N ALA A 95 31.33 57.99 -26.53
CA ALA A 95 30.55 59.15 -26.98
C ALA A 95 30.10 58.91 -28.42
N ILE A 96 28.80 58.98 -28.68
CA ILE A 96 28.24 58.75 -30.02
C ILE A 96 28.41 60.00 -30.87
N GLU A 97 29.09 59.90 -32.01
CA GLU A 97 29.38 61.03 -32.90
C GLU A 97 28.58 60.98 -34.22
N GLY A 98 28.06 59.81 -34.60
CA GLY A 98 27.26 59.63 -35.82
C GLY A 98 26.06 58.70 -35.63
N THR A 99 25.43 58.33 -36.76
CA THR A 99 24.16 57.58 -36.83
C THR A 99 24.32 56.06 -36.81
N GLU A 100 25.54 55.53 -36.91
CA GLU A 100 25.84 54.10 -36.83
C GLU A 100 27.10 53.86 -35.98
N PRO A 101 27.08 54.22 -34.67
CA PRO A 101 28.21 54.04 -33.78
C PRO A 101 28.54 52.56 -33.65
N ARG A 102 29.82 52.21 -33.73
CA ARG A 102 30.30 50.83 -33.63
C ARG A 102 31.73 50.76 -33.08
N ILE A 103 31.98 49.78 -32.23
CA ILE A 103 33.33 49.48 -31.73
C ILE A 103 33.59 47.98 -31.81
N ASP A 104 34.81 47.61 -32.21
CA ASP A 104 35.23 46.21 -32.31
C ASP A 104 35.94 45.77 -31.03
N SER A 105 35.75 44.51 -30.66
CA SER A 105 36.55 43.82 -29.66
C SER A 105 37.97 43.56 -30.20
N PRO A 106 38.95 43.27 -29.32
CA PRO A 106 40.14 42.56 -29.76
C PRO A 106 39.73 41.23 -30.42
N ARG A 107 40.57 40.70 -31.31
CA ARG A 107 40.41 39.34 -31.79
C ARG A 107 40.70 38.35 -30.66
N PHE A 108 39.93 37.28 -30.63
CA PHE A 108 40.11 36.16 -29.70
C PHE A 108 39.82 34.85 -30.43
N LEU A 109 40.00 33.72 -29.78
CA LEU A 109 39.62 32.41 -30.32
C LEU A 109 38.81 31.67 -29.26
N LEU A 110 37.53 31.44 -29.53
CA LEU A 110 36.63 30.91 -28.51
C LEU A 110 35.60 29.93 -29.04
N THR A 111 35.85 28.64 -28.79
CA THR A 111 34.90 27.56 -29.08
C THR A 111 33.81 27.51 -28.02
N LEU A 112 32.55 27.60 -28.46
CA LEU A 112 31.39 27.69 -27.58
C LEU A 112 30.75 26.32 -27.36
N LEU A 113 30.98 25.76 -26.17
CA LEU A 113 30.69 24.37 -25.82
C LEU A 113 29.33 24.14 -25.16
N ASP A 114 28.62 25.21 -24.76
CA ASP A 114 27.40 25.15 -23.96
C ASP A 114 26.34 26.16 -24.44
N ARG A 115 25.56 26.74 -23.52
CA ARG A 115 24.56 27.81 -23.72
C ARG A 115 25.11 29.18 -23.28
N PRO A 116 26.07 29.79 -24.03
CA PRO A 116 26.63 31.10 -23.69
C PRO A 116 25.65 32.23 -23.99
N ILE A 117 25.73 33.29 -23.18
CA ILE A 117 24.94 34.52 -23.23
C ILE A 117 25.90 35.71 -23.06
N ILE A 118 25.71 36.77 -23.84
CA ILE A 118 26.42 38.04 -23.67
C ILE A 118 25.64 38.84 -22.63
N SER A 119 26.24 39.03 -21.47
CA SER A 119 25.76 39.91 -20.42
C SER A 119 26.63 41.17 -20.38
N LEU A 120 26.01 42.33 -20.20
CA LEU A 120 26.74 43.59 -20.13
C LEU A 120 26.10 44.52 -19.10
N ARG A 121 26.93 45.24 -18.34
CA ARG A 121 26.50 46.27 -17.41
C ARG A 121 26.88 47.63 -17.97
N TYR A 122 25.87 48.43 -18.27
CA TYR A 122 25.99 49.70 -18.96
C TYR A 122 25.26 50.83 -18.26
N LYS A 123 25.56 52.05 -18.68
CA LYS A 123 24.84 53.28 -18.39
C LYS A 123 24.72 54.05 -19.69
N TYR A 124 23.50 54.29 -20.16
CA TYR A 124 23.23 55.01 -21.41
C TYR A 124 22.47 56.30 -21.15
N LEU A 125 22.81 57.36 -21.89
CA LEU A 125 22.10 58.63 -21.93
C LEU A 125 21.87 58.99 -23.40
N GLY A 126 20.61 58.94 -23.84
CA GLY A 126 20.20 59.13 -25.23
C GLY A 126 18.76 58.65 -25.48
N LEU A 127 18.33 58.59 -26.75
CA LEU A 127 16.93 58.30 -27.11
C LEU A 127 16.69 56.91 -27.73
N SER A 128 17.75 56.18 -28.09
CA SER A 128 17.65 54.80 -28.59
C SER A 128 17.23 53.84 -27.48
N ASN A 129 16.56 52.75 -27.84
CA ASN A 129 16.15 51.68 -26.91
C ASN A 129 16.64 50.28 -27.33
N VAL A 130 17.33 50.17 -28.47
CA VAL A 130 17.99 48.95 -28.94
C VAL A 130 19.50 49.18 -29.12
N GLY A 131 20.29 48.23 -28.62
CA GLY A 131 21.69 48.00 -28.99
C GLY A 131 21.87 46.64 -29.66
N LYS A 132 23.00 46.41 -30.34
CA LYS A 132 23.27 45.17 -31.08
C LYS A 132 24.74 44.75 -30.98
N PHE A 133 25.01 43.45 -30.95
CA PHE A 133 26.31 42.91 -31.32
C PHE A 133 26.23 42.22 -32.67
N LYS A 134 27.20 42.47 -33.55
CA LYS A 134 27.48 41.61 -34.70
C LYS A 134 28.59 40.65 -34.29
N LEU A 135 28.26 39.36 -34.24
CA LEU A 135 29.18 38.26 -33.96
C LEU A 135 29.95 37.92 -35.23
N ARG A 136 31.24 37.61 -35.11
CA ARG A 136 32.07 37.02 -36.17
C ARG A 136 32.65 35.70 -35.67
N GLY A 137 32.49 34.63 -36.44
CA GLY A 137 33.11 33.36 -36.12
C GLY A 137 33.49 32.54 -37.34
N ASN A 138 34.35 31.56 -37.15
CA ASN A 138 34.96 30.77 -38.20
C ASN A 138 35.24 29.35 -37.67
N PRO A 139 34.59 28.30 -38.22
CA PRO A 139 34.70 26.94 -37.69
C PRO A 139 36.08 26.30 -37.91
N ASP A 140 36.82 26.75 -38.93
CA ASP A 140 38.14 26.21 -39.29
C ASP A 140 39.30 26.97 -38.61
N SER A 141 38.99 28.03 -37.86
CA SER A 141 39.99 28.86 -37.17
C SER A 141 40.63 28.09 -36.02
N THR A 142 41.93 27.82 -36.16
CA THR A 142 42.75 27.08 -35.19
C THR A 142 43.99 27.85 -34.72
N GLU A 143 44.27 29.00 -35.33
CA GLU A 143 45.42 29.84 -35.00
C GLU A 143 45.02 31.02 -34.09
N TYR A 144 45.93 31.35 -33.16
CA TYR A 144 45.82 32.55 -32.33
C TYR A 144 46.12 33.77 -33.21
N LEU A 145 45.08 34.33 -33.84
CA LEU A 145 45.22 35.48 -34.74
C LEU A 145 45.87 36.64 -34.00
N ASP A 146 47.07 37.04 -34.44
CA ASP A 146 47.82 38.16 -33.88
C ASP A 146 46.93 39.41 -33.83
N PRO A 147 46.76 40.06 -32.66
CA PRO A 147 45.90 41.24 -32.52
C PRO A 147 46.35 42.42 -33.40
N THR A 148 47.57 42.41 -33.95
CA THR A 148 48.07 43.41 -34.89
C THR A 148 47.68 43.16 -36.36
N TYR A 149 47.22 41.95 -36.72
CA TYR A 149 46.95 41.57 -38.11
C TYR A 149 45.49 41.71 -38.54
N GLY A 150 45.12 42.89 -39.04
CA GLY A 150 43.93 43.08 -39.88
C GLY A 150 42.74 43.77 -39.21
N THR A 151 42.98 44.91 -38.56
CA THR A 151 41.96 45.86 -38.09
C THR A 151 41.55 46.83 -39.21
N SER A 152 41.05 46.32 -40.34
CA SER A 152 40.51 47.16 -41.43
C SER A 152 38.98 47.13 -41.45
N HIS A 153 38.36 48.28 -41.73
CA HIS A 153 36.90 48.42 -41.87
C HIS A 153 36.32 47.41 -42.90
N SER A 154 37.09 47.09 -43.94
CA SER A 154 36.76 46.09 -44.96
C SER A 154 36.72 44.63 -44.47
N GLY A 155 37.22 44.32 -43.26
CA GLY A 155 37.27 42.95 -42.74
C GLY A 155 35.94 42.40 -42.20
N TRP A 156 34.91 43.25 -42.13
CA TRP A 156 33.53 42.92 -41.73
C TRP A 156 32.53 43.14 -42.89
N SER A 157 33.02 43.21 -44.13
CA SER A 157 32.18 43.48 -45.30
C SER A 157 31.22 42.32 -45.57
N ASP A 158 29.93 42.64 -45.67
CA ASP A 158 28.87 41.68 -46.00
C ASP A 158 28.97 41.24 -47.47
N GLY A 159 29.84 40.25 -47.73
CA GLY A 159 29.97 39.61 -49.04
C GLY A 159 31.41 39.22 -49.43
N SER A 160 31.60 37.95 -49.77
CA SER A 160 32.68 37.39 -50.59
C SER A 160 34.15 37.62 -50.15
N SER A 161 34.67 36.74 -49.28
CA SER A 161 35.77 35.78 -49.62
C SER A 161 36.49 35.21 -48.37
N GLY A 162 35.81 34.41 -47.53
CA GLY A 162 36.44 33.76 -46.38
C GLY A 162 35.52 32.76 -45.67
N ALA A 163 36.08 31.93 -44.79
CA ALA A 163 35.37 30.94 -43.95
C ALA A 163 34.68 31.58 -42.72
N ASP A 164 34.40 32.88 -42.77
CA ASP A 164 33.84 33.65 -41.67
C ASP A 164 32.33 33.79 -41.83
N PHE A 165 31.62 33.57 -40.72
CA PHE A 165 30.17 33.71 -40.58
C PHE A 165 29.87 34.89 -39.66
N PHE A 166 28.84 35.67 -40.00
CA PHE A 166 28.38 36.80 -39.21
C PHE A 166 26.94 36.58 -38.74
N THR A 167 26.61 37.02 -37.53
CA THR A 167 25.24 36.93 -36.99
C THR A 167 24.99 38.11 -36.05
N ASP A 168 23.84 38.75 -36.18
CA ASP A 168 23.43 39.84 -35.31
C ASP A 168 22.65 39.32 -34.10
N ILE A 169 22.87 39.93 -32.94
CA ILE A 169 22.11 39.72 -31.70
C ILE A 169 21.79 41.07 -31.05
N TYR A 170 20.63 41.18 -30.42
CA TYR A 170 20.07 42.44 -29.92
C TYR A 170 20.00 42.43 -28.40
N PHE A 171 20.07 43.62 -27.78
CA PHE A 171 19.86 43.79 -26.35
C PHE A 171 19.12 45.11 -26.07
N PRO A 172 18.24 45.14 -25.05
CA PRO A 172 17.51 46.36 -24.71
C PRO A 172 18.42 47.36 -23.98
N ILE A 173 18.30 48.63 -24.36
CA ILE A 173 18.97 49.76 -23.71
C ILE A 173 17.95 50.79 -23.23
N ILE A 174 18.25 51.49 -22.13
CA ILE A 174 17.40 52.56 -21.59
C ILE A 174 18.28 53.79 -21.33
N GLY A 175 17.92 54.91 -21.97
CA GLY A 175 18.70 56.15 -21.98
C GLY A 175 18.53 57.06 -20.76
N ASP A 176 18.21 56.51 -19.59
CA ASP A 176 17.90 57.27 -18.37
C ASP A 176 19.13 57.67 -17.53
N GLY A 177 20.34 57.33 -17.98
CA GLY A 177 21.57 57.58 -17.27
C GLY A 177 21.73 56.75 -15.99
N THR A 178 21.04 55.62 -15.83
CA THR A 178 21.23 54.70 -14.70
C THR A 178 22.07 53.47 -15.07
N TRP A 179 22.71 52.85 -14.08
CA TRP A 179 23.42 51.58 -14.27
C TRP A 179 22.43 50.42 -14.40
N ARG A 180 22.50 49.70 -15.51
CA ARG A 180 21.62 48.58 -15.85
C ARG A 180 22.46 47.39 -16.31
N THR A 181 22.03 46.19 -15.95
CA THR A 181 22.55 44.95 -16.56
C THR A 181 21.55 44.47 -17.58
N THR A 182 22.03 44.08 -18.76
CA THR A 182 21.21 43.56 -19.85
C THR A 182 21.88 42.34 -20.50
N TYR A 183 21.10 41.61 -21.29
CA TYR A 183 21.46 40.32 -21.88
C TYR A 183 21.10 40.34 -23.36
N ALA A 184 21.99 39.83 -24.20
CA ALA A 184 21.76 39.79 -25.64
C ALA A 184 21.09 38.48 -26.09
N THR A 185 20.23 38.59 -27.11
CA THR A 185 19.37 37.52 -27.65
C THR A 185 19.33 37.64 -29.17
N PHE A 186 19.07 36.56 -29.93
CA PHE A 186 18.86 36.66 -31.38
C PHE A 186 17.54 37.34 -31.76
N ASN A 187 16.54 37.25 -30.89
CA ASN A 187 15.21 37.75 -31.17
C ASN A 187 15.18 39.28 -31.06
N ASP A 188 14.61 39.95 -32.05
CA ASP A 188 14.37 41.40 -32.05
C ASP A 188 13.19 41.80 -31.13
N GLN A 189 12.37 40.83 -30.74
CA GLN A 189 11.30 40.97 -29.76
C GLN A 189 11.87 41.10 -28.33
N LEU A 190 12.35 42.30 -27.98
CA LEU A 190 12.98 42.62 -26.69
C LEU A 190 12.09 42.47 -25.43
N ASN A 191 10.83 42.08 -25.60
CA ASN A 191 9.81 41.91 -24.54
C ASN A 191 9.44 40.44 -24.28
N ALA A 192 10.33 39.49 -24.60
CA ALA A 192 10.01 38.06 -24.51
C ALA A 192 10.04 37.51 -23.07
N THR A 193 9.01 36.74 -22.71
CA THR A 193 9.03 35.77 -21.59
C THR A 193 9.76 34.46 -21.94
N GLU A 194 10.25 34.36 -23.18
CA GLU A 194 11.00 33.23 -23.74
C GLU A 194 12.40 33.07 -23.10
N PRO A 195 12.91 31.83 -22.97
CA PRO A 195 14.24 31.58 -22.42
C PRO A 195 15.36 31.98 -23.40
N LEU A 196 16.33 32.79 -22.93
CA LEU A 196 17.45 33.31 -23.74
C LEU A 196 18.16 32.21 -24.56
N GLU A 197 18.25 32.41 -25.87
CA GLU A 197 18.72 31.39 -26.82
C GLU A 197 20.26 31.26 -26.94
N ARG A 198 20.73 30.15 -27.53
CA ARG A 198 22.16 29.77 -27.61
C ARG A 198 22.91 30.57 -28.68
N LEU A 199 23.62 31.61 -28.26
CA LEU A 199 24.22 32.65 -29.12
C LEU A 199 25.04 32.24 -30.36
N PHE A 200 25.63 31.05 -30.41
CA PHE A 200 26.43 30.63 -31.57
C PHE A 200 26.78 29.13 -31.51
N ASN A 201 26.97 28.49 -32.67
CA ASN A 201 27.41 27.08 -32.79
C ASN A 201 28.67 26.94 -33.66
N SER A 202 29.68 27.77 -33.40
CA SER A 202 30.98 27.78 -34.08
C SER A 202 32.03 28.46 -33.19
N THR A 203 33.30 28.49 -33.60
CA THR A 203 34.35 29.22 -32.89
C THR A 203 34.22 30.72 -33.16
N LEU A 204 33.90 31.48 -32.11
CA LEU A 204 33.75 32.93 -32.14
C LEU A 204 35.14 33.58 -32.16
N THR A 205 35.37 34.52 -33.08
CA THR A 205 36.69 35.14 -33.32
C THR A 205 36.73 36.64 -33.07
N GLN A 206 35.59 37.34 -33.16
CA GLN A 206 35.48 38.77 -32.85
C GLN A 206 34.04 39.18 -32.53
N LEU A 207 33.87 40.27 -31.77
CA LEU A 207 32.60 40.97 -31.56
C LEU A 207 32.69 42.39 -32.15
N ARG A 208 31.58 42.89 -32.68
CA ARG A 208 31.35 44.30 -32.93
C ARG A 208 30.14 44.76 -32.15
N LEU A 209 30.31 45.73 -31.26
CA LEU A 209 29.24 46.35 -30.50
C LEU A 209 28.73 47.60 -31.23
N TYR A 210 27.43 47.64 -31.49
CA TYR A 210 26.65 48.83 -31.80
C TYR A 210 25.93 49.28 -30.52
N PRO A 211 26.48 50.25 -29.75
CA PRO A 211 25.96 50.61 -28.43
C PRO A 211 24.55 51.21 -28.47
N ALA A 212 24.17 51.80 -29.60
CA ALA A 212 22.83 52.21 -29.96
C ALA A 212 22.69 52.09 -31.49
N ILE A 213 21.55 51.62 -31.98
CA ILE A 213 21.27 51.53 -33.44
C ILE A 213 20.03 52.33 -33.83
N SER A 214 18.95 52.23 -33.07
CA SER A 214 17.73 52.97 -33.35
C SER A 214 16.83 53.07 -32.12
N ARG A 215 15.80 53.90 -32.23
CA ARG A 215 14.61 53.83 -31.40
C ARG A 215 13.58 52.92 -32.09
N ALA A 216 13.07 51.94 -31.37
CA ALA A 216 11.97 51.09 -31.82
C ALA A 216 10.69 51.91 -32.01
N GLU A 217 9.91 51.54 -33.03
CA GLU A 217 8.63 52.16 -33.35
C GLU A 217 7.66 52.04 -32.17
N THR A 218 6.91 53.11 -31.92
CA THR A 218 5.88 53.21 -30.87
C THR A 218 4.71 54.01 -31.40
N ASP A 219 3.53 53.93 -30.78
CA ASP A 219 2.35 54.68 -31.23
C ASP A 219 2.57 56.22 -31.28
N ASP A 220 3.48 56.75 -30.45
CA ASP A 220 3.89 58.16 -30.48
C ASP A 220 4.99 58.49 -31.52
N TYR A 221 5.72 57.49 -32.03
CA TYR A 221 6.88 57.64 -32.94
C TYR A 221 6.90 56.50 -33.98
N PRO A 222 6.29 56.72 -35.16
CA PRO A 222 5.98 55.66 -36.13
C PRO A 222 7.11 55.30 -37.12
N GLU A 223 8.31 55.89 -36.96
CA GLU A 223 9.49 55.56 -37.76
C GLU A 223 10.70 55.35 -36.84
N SER A 224 11.57 54.41 -37.19
CA SER A 224 12.79 54.16 -36.43
C SER A 224 13.85 55.26 -36.62
N GLU A 225 14.07 56.07 -35.57
CA GLU A 225 15.08 57.14 -35.59
C GLU A 225 16.49 56.60 -35.26
N PRO A 226 17.56 57.07 -35.95
CA PRO A 226 18.94 56.71 -35.64
C PRO A 226 19.42 57.35 -34.32
N PRO A 227 20.58 56.93 -33.76
CA PRO A 227 21.11 57.46 -32.52
C PRO A 227 21.50 58.93 -32.68
N VAL A 228 21.20 59.74 -31.66
CA VAL A 228 21.49 61.18 -31.67
C VAL A 228 22.97 61.42 -31.28
N PRO A 229 23.77 62.11 -32.14
CA PRO A 229 25.13 62.52 -31.78
C PRO A 229 25.17 63.36 -30.49
N GLY A 230 26.15 63.08 -29.63
CA GLY A 230 26.24 63.61 -28.26
C GLY A 230 25.60 62.72 -27.19
N SER A 231 24.94 61.61 -27.57
CA SER A 231 24.55 60.55 -26.62
C SER A 231 25.78 59.85 -26.04
N SER A 232 25.71 59.36 -24.80
CA SER A 232 26.84 58.68 -24.13
C SER A 232 26.47 57.28 -23.67
N PHE A 233 27.28 56.28 -24.02
CA PHE A 233 27.16 54.89 -23.56
C PHE A 233 28.42 54.51 -22.76
N ILE A 234 28.25 54.01 -21.55
CA ILE A 234 29.35 53.66 -20.65
C ILE A 234 29.19 52.19 -20.24
N ILE A 235 30.26 51.41 -20.27
CA ILE A 235 30.29 49.98 -19.93
C ILE A 235 31.18 49.78 -18.70
N ASP A 236 30.61 49.20 -17.64
CA ASP A 236 31.33 48.71 -16.46
C ASP A 236 32.01 47.38 -16.80
N TRP A 237 31.25 46.43 -17.34
CA TRP A 237 31.79 45.18 -17.87
C TRP A 237 30.92 44.61 -19.00
N LEU A 238 31.56 43.78 -19.83
CA LEU A 238 30.97 42.98 -20.89
C LEU A 238 31.50 41.54 -20.76
N ARG A 239 30.62 40.54 -20.79
CA ARG A 239 31.01 39.15 -20.55
C ARG A 239 30.29 38.18 -21.48
N LEU A 240 30.96 37.11 -21.85
CA LEU A 240 30.33 35.93 -22.42
C LEU A 240 30.31 34.83 -21.34
N GLN A 241 29.13 34.64 -20.74
CA GLN A 241 28.91 33.77 -19.60
C GLN A 241 27.99 32.62 -20.01
N ASN A 242 28.13 31.46 -19.40
CA ASN A 242 27.13 30.42 -19.62
C ASN A 242 25.84 30.79 -18.88
N SER A 243 24.69 30.35 -19.39
CA SER A 243 23.46 30.26 -18.60
C SER A 243 23.48 28.98 -17.76
N PRO A 244 22.69 28.88 -16.67
CA PRO A 244 22.30 27.57 -16.14
C PRO A 244 21.76 26.67 -17.26
N THR A 245 21.95 25.36 -17.14
CA THR A 245 21.35 24.34 -17.99
C THR A 245 20.84 23.24 -17.08
N ILE A 246 19.54 22.95 -17.11
CA ILE A 246 18.92 21.91 -16.27
C ILE A 246 18.85 20.62 -17.06
N GLU A 247 19.38 19.54 -16.49
CA GLU A 247 19.41 18.21 -17.13
C GLU A 247 18.52 17.23 -16.36
N ARG A 248 18.52 17.28 -15.03
CA ARG A 248 17.80 16.31 -14.19
C ARG A 248 17.08 17.01 -13.04
N VAL A 249 15.85 16.60 -12.77
CA VAL A 249 15.12 16.94 -11.55
C VAL A 249 14.58 15.65 -10.94
N THR A 250 14.92 15.38 -9.68
CA THR A 250 14.60 14.15 -8.94
C THR A 250 14.25 14.47 -7.48
N GLY A 251 13.64 13.54 -6.74
CA GLY A 251 13.50 13.65 -5.27
C GLY A 251 12.09 13.43 -4.71
N CYS A 252 11.06 13.57 -5.54
CA CYS A 252 9.73 13.02 -5.25
C CYS A 252 9.70 11.56 -5.77
N ASN A 253 8.72 11.17 -6.57
CA ASN A 253 8.80 9.91 -7.30
C ASN A 253 9.61 10.07 -8.60
N GLY A 254 10.34 9.02 -8.97
CA GLY A 254 10.98 8.85 -10.28
C GLY A 254 12.51 8.74 -10.30
N GLU A 255 13.01 7.66 -10.89
CA GLU A 255 14.30 7.61 -11.59
C GLU A 255 14.05 7.07 -13.01
N ILE A 256 13.99 7.96 -14.00
CA ILE A 256 13.79 7.62 -15.41
C ILE A 256 14.82 8.42 -16.21
N TYR A 257 15.38 7.79 -17.24
CA TYR A 257 16.49 8.31 -18.01
C TYR A 257 16.08 8.36 -19.49
N SER A 258 16.32 9.51 -20.13
CA SER A 258 16.15 9.68 -21.58
C SER A 258 17.38 10.33 -22.19
N ASP A 259 17.64 9.99 -23.46
CA ASP A 259 18.70 10.59 -24.29
C ASP A 259 18.28 11.95 -24.89
N VAL A 260 17.00 12.33 -24.80
CA VAL A 260 16.44 13.58 -25.38
C VAL A 260 15.61 14.38 -24.37
N LYS A 261 15.61 15.72 -24.53
CA LYS A 261 14.94 16.67 -23.61
C LYS A 261 13.41 16.52 -23.57
N ASP A 262 12.83 15.99 -24.65
CA ASP A 262 11.37 15.83 -24.84
C ASP A 262 10.83 14.49 -24.32
N PHE A 263 11.69 13.62 -23.77
CA PHE A 263 11.36 12.30 -23.22
C PHE A 263 10.63 11.30 -24.16
N GLU A 264 10.67 11.51 -25.49
CA GLU A 264 10.02 10.60 -26.46
C GLU A 264 10.57 9.17 -26.41
N ASN A 265 11.84 9.00 -26.02
CA ASN A 265 12.50 7.70 -25.86
C ASN A 265 12.73 7.41 -24.37
N VAL A 266 11.87 6.59 -23.77
CA VAL A 266 11.96 6.15 -22.37
C VAL A 266 12.64 4.76 -22.30
N GLU A 267 13.84 4.67 -21.73
CA GLU A 267 14.62 3.41 -21.71
C GLU A 267 14.32 2.47 -20.51
N TYR A 268 13.04 2.32 -20.13
CA TYR A 268 12.64 1.45 -19.02
C TYR A 268 11.48 0.51 -19.38
N GLU A 269 11.59 -0.74 -18.92
CA GLU A 269 10.47 -1.68 -18.89
C GLU A 269 9.89 -1.64 -17.47
N VAL A 270 8.75 -0.97 -17.34
CA VAL A 270 7.98 -0.95 -16.09
C VAL A 270 6.94 -2.06 -16.19
N GLU A 271 7.04 -3.05 -15.30
CA GLU A 271 6.08 -4.14 -15.22
C GLU A 271 5.24 -3.98 -13.95
N GLY A 272 3.93 -4.01 -14.10
CA GLY A 272 3.02 -4.12 -12.97
C GLY A 272 3.05 -5.55 -12.44
N LYS A 273 3.62 -5.76 -11.26
CA LYS A 273 3.65 -7.06 -10.60
C LYS A 273 2.66 -7.11 -9.44
N GLU A 274 2.08 -8.28 -9.24
CA GLU A 274 1.22 -8.56 -8.10
C GLU A 274 2.05 -9.23 -7.01
N GLU A 275 2.16 -8.57 -5.85
CA GLU A 275 2.76 -9.11 -4.64
C GLU A 275 1.65 -9.50 -3.66
N LYS A 276 1.90 -10.44 -2.74
CA LYS A 276 0.93 -10.81 -1.71
C LYS A 276 1.33 -10.28 -0.34
N VAL A 277 0.56 -9.35 0.20
CA VAL A 277 0.65 -8.95 1.62
C VAL A 277 0.07 -10.07 2.48
N ASN A 278 0.76 -10.38 3.58
CA ASN A 278 0.38 -11.44 4.53
C ASN A 278 0.09 -12.82 3.88
N GLY A 279 0.69 -13.09 2.72
CA GLY A 279 0.52 -14.35 1.97
C GLY A 279 -0.68 -14.41 1.01
N TYR A 280 -1.63 -13.47 1.09
CA TYR A 280 -2.93 -13.58 0.39
C TYR A 280 -3.41 -12.28 -0.27
N LEU A 281 -3.29 -11.13 0.39
CA LEU A 281 -3.78 -9.84 -0.10
C LEU A 281 -3.02 -9.38 -1.35
N SER A 282 -3.68 -9.35 -2.49
CA SER A 282 -3.16 -8.78 -3.73
C SER A 282 -2.79 -7.31 -3.55
N LYS A 283 -1.49 -7.03 -3.66
CA LYS A 283 -0.87 -5.70 -3.63
C LYS A 283 -0.26 -5.44 -4.99
N PHE A 284 -0.70 -4.38 -5.66
CA PHE A 284 -0.08 -3.98 -6.92
C PHE A 284 1.23 -3.26 -6.63
N ARG A 285 2.32 -3.73 -7.25
CA ARG A 285 3.63 -3.14 -7.16
C ARG A 285 4.26 -3.06 -8.55
N THR A 286 4.50 -1.87 -9.03
CA THR A 286 5.34 -1.66 -10.21
C THR A 286 6.79 -2.00 -9.89
N GLU A 287 7.36 -2.96 -10.62
CA GLU A 287 8.80 -3.22 -10.62
C GLU A 287 9.45 -2.54 -11.82
N TRP A 288 10.69 -2.09 -11.62
CA TRP A 288 11.52 -1.45 -12.62
C TRP A 288 12.55 -2.43 -13.16
N GLU A 289 12.38 -2.93 -14.38
CA GLU A 289 13.49 -3.63 -15.04
C GLU A 289 14.31 -2.64 -15.88
N ARG A 290 15.53 -2.37 -15.42
CA ARG A 290 16.51 -1.58 -16.17
C ARG A 290 17.01 -2.41 -17.35
N ARG A 291 16.44 -2.19 -18.53
CA ARG A 291 17.10 -2.55 -19.80
C ARG A 291 18.48 -1.88 -19.86
N ARG A 292 19.47 -2.51 -20.50
CA ARG A 292 20.84 -1.96 -20.57
C ARG A 292 20.86 -0.66 -21.39
N VAL A 293 20.75 0.44 -20.65
CA VAL A 293 20.80 1.83 -21.12
C VAL A 293 22.09 2.11 -21.90
N SER A 294 22.00 3.01 -22.87
CA SER A 294 23.16 3.59 -23.56
C SER A 294 24.14 4.26 -22.57
N LYS A 295 25.37 4.55 -22.99
CA LYS A 295 26.35 5.26 -22.13
C LYS A 295 26.11 6.78 -22.06
N GLU A 296 25.00 7.27 -22.61
CA GLU A 296 24.83 8.69 -22.98
C GLU A 296 23.54 9.33 -22.42
N THR A 297 22.80 8.62 -21.55
CA THR A 297 21.59 9.15 -20.91
C THR A 297 21.86 10.38 -20.05
N THR A 298 21.12 11.45 -20.33
CA THR A 298 21.37 12.77 -19.74
C THR A 298 20.18 13.28 -18.92
N PHE A 299 18.94 13.08 -19.37
CA PHE A 299 17.77 13.78 -18.82
C PHE A 299 16.92 12.96 -17.83
N ALA A 300 16.34 13.63 -16.83
CA ALA A 300 15.39 13.04 -15.85
C ALA A 300 14.37 14.06 -15.32
N LYS A 301 13.14 13.60 -15.02
CA LYS A 301 12.06 14.39 -14.39
C LYS A 301 11.48 13.71 -13.16
N THR A 302 10.89 14.49 -12.25
CA THR A 302 10.25 14.01 -11.02
C THR A 302 8.74 14.24 -11.07
N TYR A 303 7.98 13.32 -10.48
CA TYR A 303 6.52 13.35 -10.45
C TYR A 303 5.99 13.06 -9.04
N ASN A 304 4.69 13.26 -8.84
CA ASN A 304 3.98 13.00 -7.59
C ASN A 304 4.49 13.79 -6.37
N CYS A 305 4.92 15.04 -6.56
CA CYS A 305 5.34 15.91 -5.45
C CYS A 305 4.16 16.47 -4.65
N LEU A 306 4.29 16.62 -3.33
CA LEU A 306 3.25 17.10 -2.42
C LEU A 306 2.70 18.47 -2.82
N ARG A 307 1.37 18.56 -2.99
CA ARG A 307 0.68 19.83 -3.36
C ARG A 307 0.87 20.94 -2.32
N HIS A 308 1.04 20.59 -1.05
CA HIS A 308 1.31 21.54 0.04
C HIS A 308 2.79 21.93 0.17
N GLY A 309 3.67 21.44 -0.72
CA GLY A 309 5.11 21.66 -0.66
C GLY A 309 5.80 20.85 0.43
N GLY A 310 7.11 21.06 0.60
CA GLY A 310 7.89 20.39 1.65
C GLY A 310 8.78 19.23 1.17
N ASP A 311 8.59 18.73 -0.05
CA ASP A 311 9.48 17.72 -0.63
C ASP A 311 10.86 18.31 -0.92
N ARG A 312 11.91 17.51 -0.73
CA ARG A 312 13.27 17.86 -1.15
C ARG A 312 13.52 17.35 -2.57
N ILE A 313 13.57 18.26 -3.53
CA ILE A 313 14.06 17.94 -4.87
C ILE A 313 15.55 18.25 -5.02
N THR A 314 16.20 17.46 -5.87
CA THR A 314 17.56 17.66 -6.37
C THR A 314 17.47 18.07 -7.84
N ILE A 315 18.12 19.18 -8.19
CA ILE A 315 18.23 19.69 -9.55
C ILE A 315 19.70 19.58 -9.96
N GLU A 316 19.94 18.95 -11.11
CA GLU A 316 21.28 18.63 -11.60
C GLU A 316 21.42 19.10 -13.05
N GLY A 317 22.64 19.46 -13.43
CA GLY A 317 22.93 20.00 -14.74
C GLY A 317 24.27 20.73 -14.75
N ARG A 318 24.30 21.92 -15.37
CA ARG A 318 25.53 22.70 -15.58
C ARG A 318 25.33 24.19 -15.30
N ASN A 319 26.40 24.85 -14.85
CA ASN A 319 26.46 26.29 -14.58
C ASN A 319 25.34 26.75 -13.60
N LEU A 320 25.04 25.99 -12.55
CA LEU A 320 23.96 26.31 -11.61
C LEU A 320 24.35 27.42 -10.61
N GLY A 321 25.61 27.85 -10.54
CA GLY A 321 26.11 28.89 -9.61
C GLY A 321 26.97 28.34 -8.46
N THR A 322 27.16 29.10 -7.38
CA THR A 322 27.83 28.60 -6.16
C THR A 322 27.09 29.01 -4.90
N GLY A 323 27.40 28.38 -3.77
CA GLY A 323 26.81 28.71 -2.47
C GLY A 323 27.06 30.14 -1.96
N ALA A 324 28.01 30.90 -2.53
CA ALA A 324 28.19 32.33 -2.21
C ALA A 324 27.22 33.26 -2.98
N SER A 325 26.54 32.74 -4.00
CA SER A 325 25.47 33.39 -4.77
C SER A 325 24.42 32.34 -5.15
N PRO A 326 23.61 31.88 -4.18
CA PRO A 326 22.70 30.75 -4.39
C PRO A 326 21.78 30.97 -5.59
N ALA A 327 21.53 29.90 -6.34
CA ALA A 327 20.53 29.92 -7.39
C ALA A 327 19.15 30.31 -6.84
N ILE A 328 18.37 31.04 -7.63
CA ILE A 328 16.96 31.29 -7.33
C ILE A 328 16.16 30.25 -8.12
N VAL A 329 15.42 29.41 -7.41
CA VAL A 329 14.65 28.31 -8.00
C VAL A 329 13.16 28.59 -7.84
N TYR A 330 12.40 28.46 -8.93
CA TYR A 330 10.93 28.56 -8.91
C TYR A 330 10.28 27.32 -9.53
N ILE A 331 9.08 26.99 -9.06
CA ILE A 331 8.26 25.86 -9.52
C ILE A 331 6.89 26.35 -9.96
N GLY A 332 6.41 25.82 -11.08
CA GLY A 332 5.08 26.09 -11.63
C GLY A 332 5.03 27.31 -12.54
N SER A 333 3.88 27.50 -13.18
CA SER A 333 3.57 28.63 -14.07
C SER A 333 3.65 29.98 -13.33
N ASP A 334 3.15 30.03 -12.09
CA ASP A 334 3.16 31.24 -11.25
C ASP A 334 4.55 31.63 -10.69
N LYS A 335 5.57 30.81 -10.94
CA LYS A 335 6.94 30.96 -10.41
C LYS A 335 6.96 31.05 -8.87
N ASN A 336 6.44 30.02 -8.21
CA ASN A 336 6.46 29.93 -6.75
C ASN A 336 7.88 29.58 -6.26
N PRO A 337 8.47 30.31 -5.30
CA PRO A 337 9.88 30.13 -4.92
C PRO A 337 10.10 28.89 -4.08
N CYS A 338 11.07 28.05 -4.47
CA CYS A 338 11.58 27.01 -3.58
C CYS A 338 12.28 27.63 -2.37
N THR A 339 12.19 26.94 -1.24
CA THR A 339 12.91 27.33 -0.01
C THR A 339 14.15 26.46 0.19
N TYR A 340 15.08 26.91 1.04
CA TYR A 340 16.31 26.18 1.37
C TYR A 340 17.11 25.67 0.14
N VAL A 341 17.36 26.54 -0.83
CA VAL A 341 18.26 26.22 -1.97
C VAL A 341 19.69 26.05 -1.45
N ILE A 342 20.24 24.85 -1.57
CA ILE A 342 21.57 24.45 -1.08
C ILE A 342 22.34 23.80 -2.23
N HIS A 343 23.53 24.34 -2.53
CA HIS A 343 24.45 23.76 -3.50
C HIS A 343 25.22 22.59 -2.88
N ASP A 344 25.49 21.52 -3.65
CA ASP A 344 26.30 20.39 -3.21
C ASP A 344 27.75 20.83 -2.96
N GLU A 345 28.35 20.44 -1.82
CA GLU A 345 29.73 20.86 -1.48
C GLU A 345 30.80 20.34 -2.45
N LYS A 346 30.54 19.23 -3.15
CA LYS A 346 31.48 18.60 -4.09
C LYS A 346 31.22 18.99 -5.54
N PHE A 347 29.99 19.37 -5.87
CA PHE A 347 29.53 19.66 -7.23
C PHE A 347 28.69 20.96 -7.28
N PRO A 348 29.17 22.08 -6.73
CA PRO A 348 28.35 23.26 -6.49
C PRO A 348 27.78 23.89 -7.77
N GLN A 349 28.47 23.75 -8.90
CA GLN A 349 28.04 24.28 -10.21
C GLN A 349 27.15 23.31 -11.00
N SER A 350 27.01 22.07 -10.54
CA SER A 350 26.28 21.02 -11.26
C SER A 350 25.13 20.38 -10.48
N ARG A 351 25.00 20.71 -9.18
CA ARG A 351 24.00 20.08 -8.31
C ARG A 351 23.53 21.00 -7.18
N ILE A 352 22.21 21.19 -7.12
CA ILE A 352 21.53 21.93 -6.06
C ILE A 352 20.37 21.09 -5.50
N THR A 353 20.02 21.30 -4.23
CA THR A 353 18.78 20.78 -3.64
C THR A 353 17.94 21.92 -3.11
N CYS A 354 16.62 21.76 -3.11
CA CYS A 354 15.71 22.74 -2.54
C CYS A 354 14.40 22.08 -2.07
N ILE A 355 13.65 22.80 -1.25
CA ILE A 355 12.33 22.38 -0.75
C ILE A 355 11.24 23.00 -1.61
N THR A 356 10.34 22.16 -2.11
CA THR A 356 9.24 22.56 -3.00
C THR A 356 8.26 23.52 -2.29
N PRO A 357 7.75 24.54 -2.99
CA PRO A 357 6.71 25.41 -2.45
C PRO A 357 5.35 24.69 -2.41
N ALA A 358 4.43 25.22 -1.60
CA ALA A 358 3.02 24.92 -1.78
C ALA A 358 2.55 25.44 -3.14
N CYS A 359 1.70 24.67 -3.81
CA CYS A 359 0.99 25.15 -4.98
C CYS A 359 -0.12 26.12 -4.54
N MET A 360 -0.06 27.36 -5.04
CA MET A 360 -0.93 28.46 -4.56
C MET A 360 -2.23 28.66 -5.36
N THR A 361 -2.46 27.87 -6.41
CA THR A 361 -3.68 27.84 -7.20
C THR A 361 -4.56 26.63 -6.84
N GLU A 362 -5.89 26.82 -6.80
CA GLU A 362 -6.83 25.72 -6.55
C GLU A 362 -6.68 24.60 -7.60
N ASN A 363 -6.47 25.00 -8.85
CA ASN A 363 -5.98 24.16 -9.94
C ASN A 363 -4.45 24.25 -10.00
N CYS A 364 -3.76 23.39 -9.25
CA CYS A 364 -2.41 23.01 -9.68
C CYS A 364 -2.60 22.35 -11.04
N ASP A 365 -1.97 22.89 -12.07
CA ASP A 365 -2.28 22.50 -13.45
C ASP A 365 -2.16 20.98 -13.63
N TRP A 366 -3.13 20.38 -14.33
CA TRP A 366 -3.16 18.98 -14.80
C TRP A 366 -1.87 18.53 -15.53
N THR A 367 -1.06 19.49 -15.92
CA THR A 367 0.04 19.39 -16.87
C THR A 367 1.41 19.50 -16.18
N GLU A 368 2.47 19.28 -16.95
CA GLU A 368 3.83 19.40 -16.46
C GLU A 368 4.12 20.83 -15.97
N SER A 369 4.67 20.91 -14.75
CA SER A 369 5.05 22.18 -14.13
C SER A 369 6.51 22.49 -14.44
N HIS A 370 6.76 23.76 -14.73
CA HIS A 370 8.10 24.22 -15.11
C HIS A 370 8.97 24.47 -13.87
N VAL A 371 10.20 23.97 -13.93
CA VAL A 371 11.29 24.29 -13.01
C VAL A 371 12.12 25.39 -13.64
N TRP A 372 12.23 26.53 -12.95
CA TRP A 372 13.08 27.64 -13.35
C TRP A 372 14.30 27.68 -12.44
N VAL A 373 15.50 27.79 -13.02
CA VAL A 373 16.74 28.06 -12.27
C VAL A 373 17.36 29.34 -12.81
N LEU A 374 17.48 30.36 -11.95
CA LEU A 374 18.06 31.66 -12.26
C LEU A 374 19.35 31.86 -11.43
N ASN A 375 20.35 32.55 -11.98
CA ASN A 375 21.52 32.96 -11.20
C ASN A 375 21.16 34.02 -10.14
N GLY A 376 21.62 33.85 -8.90
CA GLY A 376 21.28 34.74 -7.78
C GLY A 376 21.81 36.17 -7.87
N LYS A 377 22.89 36.43 -8.62
CA LYS A 377 23.43 37.79 -8.85
C LYS A 377 22.99 38.40 -10.18
N LEU A 378 22.70 37.56 -11.18
CA LEU A 378 22.35 37.94 -12.55
C LEU A 378 21.10 37.18 -13.03
N PRO A 379 19.88 37.49 -12.52
CA PRO A 379 18.69 36.64 -12.73
C PRO A 379 18.22 36.46 -14.19
N GLY A 380 18.71 37.27 -15.13
CA GLY A 380 18.47 37.03 -16.56
C GLY A 380 19.20 35.80 -17.11
N LEU A 381 20.27 35.33 -16.47
CA LEU A 381 20.87 34.02 -16.76
C LEU A 381 19.99 32.94 -16.13
N ASN A 382 19.22 32.24 -16.95
CA ASN A 382 18.32 31.19 -16.51
C ASN A 382 18.18 30.03 -17.52
N ASP A 383 17.55 28.96 -17.05
CA ASP A 383 16.97 27.89 -17.87
C ASP A 383 15.65 27.42 -17.24
N THR A 384 14.81 26.81 -18.07
CA THR A 384 13.45 26.38 -17.70
C THR A 384 13.14 25.03 -18.36
N VAL A 385 12.61 24.10 -17.56
CA VAL A 385 12.28 22.73 -18.02
C VAL A 385 10.99 22.21 -17.41
N PRO A 386 10.17 21.43 -18.13
CA PRO A 386 8.93 20.84 -17.62
C PRO A 386 9.18 19.56 -16.77
N PHE A 387 10.24 19.56 -15.96
CA PHE A 387 10.75 18.33 -15.31
C PHE A 387 10.15 18.06 -13.93
N PHE A 388 8.98 18.64 -13.62
CA PHE A 388 8.33 18.54 -12.32
C PHE A 388 6.82 18.36 -12.46
N LYS A 389 6.21 17.49 -11.65
CA LYS A 389 4.75 17.37 -11.54
C LYS A 389 4.31 17.18 -10.08
N TYR A 390 3.34 17.98 -9.64
CA TYR A 390 2.66 17.77 -8.36
C TYR A 390 1.79 16.51 -8.39
N ALA A 391 1.43 15.98 -7.21
CA ALA A 391 0.52 14.87 -7.02
C ALA A 391 -0.87 15.19 -7.58
N GLU A 392 -1.40 14.28 -8.39
CA GLU A 392 -2.72 14.38 -9.01
C GLU A 392 -3.69 13.32 -8.44
N PRO A 393 -5.01 13.56 -8.52
CA PRO A 393 -6.03 12.57 -8.21
C PRO A 393 -5.81 11.32 -9.05
N ALA A 394 -5.72 10.17 -8.39
CA ALA A 394 -5.65 8.89 -9.08
C ALA A 394 -6.85 8.70 -10.04
N PRO A 395 -6.64 8.20 -11.27
CA PRO A 395 -7.73 7.86 -12.18
C PRO A 395 -8.70 6.85 -11.56
N PRO A 396 -9.98 6.85 -12.00
CA PRO A 396 -10.99 5.94 -11.45
C PRO A 396 -10.61 4.48 -11.70
N VAL A 397 -10.84 3.62 -10.71
CA VAL A 397 -10.53 2.18 -10.79
C VAL A 397 -11.33 1.49 -11.90
N ILE A 398 -10.72 0.50 -12.55
CA ILE A 398 -11.36 -0.30 -13.61
C ILE A 398 -11.50 -1.76 -13.16
N ASN A 399 -12.38 -2.52 -13.80
CA ASN A 399 -12.73 -3.90 -13.42
C ASN A 399 -13.20 -4.05 -11.95
N LEU A 400 -13.90 -3.03 -11.42
CA LEU A 400 -14.50 -3.09 -10.09
C LEU A 400 -15.59 -4.17 -10.06
N ALA A 401 -15.40 -5.19 -9.23
CA ALA A 401 -16.41 -6.21 -8.93
C ALA A 401 -16.39 -6.58 -7.44
N TYR A 402 -17.43 -7.32 -7.02
CA TYR A 402 -17.49 -7.93 -5.71
C TYR A 402 -17.60 -9.46 -5.85
N SER A 403 -17.18 -10.16 -4.81
CA SER A 403 -17.26 -11.62 -4.69
C SER A 403 -17.43 -11.98 -3.22
N ASN A 404 -17.45 -13.29 -2.92
CA ASN A 404 -17.44 -13.82 -1.56
C ASN A 404 -18.47 -13.17 -0.60
N LEU A 405 -19.68 -12.95 -1.13
CA LEU A 405 -20.80 -12.29 -0.43
C LEU A 405 -21.23 -13.08 0.82
N ALA A 406 -21.50 -12.37 1.90
CA ALA A 406 -21.96 -12.89 3.18
C ALA A 406 -23.12 -12.03 3.74
N ALA A 407 -23.61 -12.37 4.93
CA ALA A 407 -24.63 -11.58 5.63
C ALA A 407 -24.07 -10.25 6.15
N ARG A 408 -22.80 -10.22 6.59
CA ARG A 408 -22.18 -9.02 7.19
C ARG A 408 -20.86 -8.57 6.54
N SER A 409 -20.50 -9.19 5.41
CA SER A 409 -19.31 -8.85 4.63
C SER A 409 -19.43 -9.17 3.13
N PHE A 410 -18.50 -8.66 2.33
CA PHE A 410 -18.20 -9.13 0.97
C PHE A 410 -16.77 -8.74 0.60
N ASP A 411 -16.18 -9.45 -0.37
CA ASP A 411 -14.89 -9.07 -0.94
C ASP A 411 -15.08 -8.14 -2.13
N LEU A 412 -14.22 -7.13 -2.23
CA LEU A 412 -14.07 -6.25 -3.38
C LEU A 412 -12.78 -6.61 -4.10
N ASN A 413 -12.82 -6.55 -5.43
CA ASN A 413 -11.65 -6.57 -6.29
C ASN A 413 -11.76 -5.47 -7.35
N TRP A 414 -10.61 -4.93 -7.75
CA TRP A 414 -10.49 -3.94 -8.81
C TRP A 414 -9.08 -3.97 -9.39
N THR A 415 -8.84 -3.18 -10.44
CA THR A 415 -7.50 -2.89 -10.95
C THR A 415 -7.25 -1.38 -10.98
N PRO A 416 -6.00 -0.91 -10.78
CA PRO A 416 -5.67 0.51 -10.89
C PRO A 416 -6.09 1.06 -12.27
N GLY A 417 -6.67 2.26 -12.29
CA GLY A 417 -7.01 2.95 -13.52
C GLY A 417 -5.84 3.75 -14.10
N GLY A 418 -5.99 4.17 -15.36
CA GLY A 418 -5.02 5.03 -16.04
C GLY A 418 -3.84 4.30 -16.67
N SER A 419 -2.73 5.01 -16.80
CA SER A 419 -1.43 4.49 -17.22
C SER A 419 -0.68 3.84 -16.07
N ILE A 420 0.43 3.16 -16.38
CA ILE A 420 1.28 2.57 -15.35
C ILE A 420 1.85 3.63 -14.39
N TRP A 421 2.09 4.86 -14.87
CA TRP A 421 2.56 5.99 -14.06
C TRP A 421 1.53 6.43 -13.02
N ASP A 422 0.26 6.43 -13.40
CA ASP A 422 -0.83 6.76 -12.49
C ASP A 422 -0.90 5.71 -11.38
N ALA A 423 -0.82 4.42 -11.72
CA ALA A 423 -0.76 3.32 -10.77
C ALA A 423 0.47 3.38 -9.82
N MET A 424 1.59 4.00 -10.24
CA MET A 424 2.76 4.26 -9.37
C MET A 424 2.52 5.36 -8.33
N SER A 425 1.64 6.32 -8.63
CA SER A 425 1.31 7.41 -7.70
C SER A 425 0.41 6.92 -6.56
N VAL A 426 -0.43 5.91 -6.83
CA VAL A 426 -1.42 5.37 -5.89
C VAL A 426 -0.75 4.82 -4.63
N THR A 427 -1.08 5.44 -3.49
CA THR A 427 -0.70 5.00 -2.15
C THR A 427 -1.79 4.17 -1.49
N GLY A 428 -3.04 4.29 -1.96
CA GLY A 428 -4.13 3.45 -1.50
C GLY A 428 -5.47 3.74 -2.15
N TYR A 429 -6.55 3.31 -1.49
CA TYR A 429 -7.90 3.49 -1.98
C TYR A 429 -8.85 3.87 -0.85
N ARG A 430 -9.69 4.87 -1.11
CA ARG A 430 -10.80 5.28 -0.25
C ARG A 430 -12.05 4.57 -0.70
N ILE A 431 -12.59 3.71 0.14
CA ILE A 431 -13.84 2.98 -0.07
C ILE A 431 -14.92 3.67 0.74
N THR A 432 -15.97 4.17 0.08
CA THR A 432 -17.14 4.77 0.74
C THR A 432 -18.31 3.80 0.63
N VAL A 433 -18.88 3.42 1.77
CA VAL A 433 -19.97 2.44 1.88
C VAL A 433 -21.23 3.15 2.34
N LYS A 434 -22.33 2.95 1.60
CA LYS A 434 -23.61 3.61 1.88
C LYS A 434 -24.78 2.64 1.76
N PRO A 435 -25.56 2.39 2.84
CA PRO A 435 -26.80 1.63 2.72
C PRO A 435 -27.84 2.41 1.91
N LEU A 436 -28.62 1.68 1.11
CA LEU A 436 -29.70 2.20 0.27
C LEU A 436 -31.09 1.86 0.82
N ASN A 437 -31.21 0.76 1.56
CA ASN A 437 -32.42 0.30 2.24
C ASN A 437 -32.08 -0.49 3.52
N GLY A 438 -32.05 0.20 4.66
CA GLY A 438 -31.71 -0.39 5.96
C GLY A 438 -31.65 0.72 7.02
N GLY A 439 -31.98 0.39 8.27
CA GLY A 439 -32.07 1.39 9.35
C GLY A 439 -30.72 1.92 9.83
N ASP A 440 -30.76 3.15 10.38
CA ASP A 440 -29.78 3.87 11.21
C ASP A 440 -28.29 3.97 10.84
N GLN A 441 -27.72 3.12 9.98
CA GLN A 441 -26.33 3.28 9.54
C GLN A 441 -26.18 4.45 8.55
N THR A 442 -25.40 5.45 8.94
CA THR A 442 -24.94 6.53 8.06
C THR A 442 -23.83 6.03 7.12
N GLU A 443 -23.67 6.69 5.97
CA GLU A 443 -22.52 6.51 5.07
C GLU A 443 -21.18 6.59 5.82
N TRP A 444 -20.29 5.62 5.60
CA TRP A 444 -18.97 5.55 6.23
C TRP A 444 -17.87 5.30 5.22
N ILE A 445 -16.62 5.49 5.67
CA ILE A 445 -15.42 5.42 4.85
C ILE A 445 -14.45 4.42 5.46
N MET A 446 -13.86 3.59 4.61
CA MET A 446 -12.77 2.66 4.90
C MET A 446 -11.62 3.04 3.97
N GLN A 447 -10.47 3.43 4.53
CA GLN A 447 -9.26 3.65 3.76
C GLN A 447 -8.41 2.38 3.78
N VAL A 448 -7.89 2.01 2.61
CA VAL A 448 -6.93 0.91 2.44
C VAL A 448 -5.64 1.41 1.80
N GLY A 449 -4.55 0.65 1.95
CA GLY A 449 -3.31 0.86 1.22
C GLY A 449 -3.42 0.48 -0.26
N ASN A 450 -2.29 0.41 -0.97
CA ASN A 450 -2.23 -0.01 -2.38
C ASN A 450 -2.44 -1.54 -2.52
N VAL A 451 -3.62 -2.00 -2.10
CA VAL A 451 -4.18 -3.33 -2.35
C VAL A 451 -5.22 -3.23 -3.45
N THR A 452 -5.41 -4.30 -4.21
CA THR A 452 -6.44 -4.40 -5.27
C THR A 452 -7.60 -5.31 -4.89
N THR A 453 -7.52 -5.92 -3.70
CA THR A 453 -8.55 -6.79 -3.13
C THR A 453 -8.68 -6.47 -1.63
N THR A 454 -9.89 -6.38 -1.08
CA THR A 454 -10.15 -6.23 0.37
C THR A 454 -11.54 -6.74 0.76
N THR A 455 -11.79 -6.98 2.04
CA THR A 455 -13.09 -7.40 2.58
C THR A 455 -13.76 -6.21 3.27
N VAL A 456 -14.94 -5.80 2.80
CA VAL A 456 -15.79 -4.87 3.54
C VAL A 456 -16.56 -5.66 4.61
N ARG A 457 -16.61 -5.14 5.83
CA ARG A 457 -17.17 -5.81 7.03
C ARG A 457 -18.14 -4.92 7.80
N ASN A 458 -18.67 -5.45 8.91
CA ASN A 458 -19.60 -4.81 9.82
C ASN A 458 -20.88 -4.26 9.16
N LEU A 459 -21.34 -4.97 8.12
CA LEU A 459 -22.57 -4.65 7.39
C LEU A 459 -23.79 -5.21 8.10
N TYR A 460 -24.96 -4.61 7.93
CA TYR A 460 -26.24 -5.26 8.23
C TYR A 460 -26.64 -6.30 7.18
N PRO A 461 -27.23 -7.44 7.59
CA PRO A 461 -27.84 -8.44 6.70
C PRO A 461 -29.00 -7.88 5.88
N ASN A 462 -29.19 -8.42 4.68
CA ASN A 462 -30.32 -8.14 3.78
C ASN A 462 -30.50 -6.63 3.44
N VAL A 463 -29.39 -5.91 3.39
CA VAL A 463 -29.32 -4.49 3.01
C VAL A 463 -28.58 -4.33 1.68
N ASN A 464 -29.14 -3.51 0.79
CA ASN A 464 -28.48 -3.07 -0.45
C ASN A 464 -27.54 -1.91 -0.14
N TYR A 465 -26.29 -2.02 -0.55
CA TYR A 465 -25.27 -1.00 -0.40
C TYR A 465 -24.85 -0.45 -1.75
N ARG A 466 -24.52 0.84 -1.77
CA ARG A 466 -23.68 1.44 -2.81
C ARG A 466 -22.27 1.59 -2.27
N ILE A 467 -21.32 1.06 -3.03
CA ILE A 467 -19.90 1.10 -2.73
C ILE A 467 -19.23 1.99 -3.75
N LYS A 468 -18.44 2.97 -3.32
CA LYS A 468 -17.59 3.79 -4.18
C LYS A 468 -16.13 3.52 -3.85
N ILE A 469 -15.30 3.35 -4.87
CA ILE A 469 -13.84 3.28 -4.71
C ILE A 469 -13.18 4.44 -5.44
N GLN A 470 -12.30 5.15 -4.74
CA GLN A 470 -11.48 6.26 -5.24
C GLN A 470 -10.01 5.95 -4.93
N GLY A 471 -9.10 6.07 -5.89
CA GLY A 471 -7.67 5.96 -5.59
C GLY A 471 -7.19 7.14 -4.74
N THR A 472 -6.17 6.94 -3.91
CA THR A 472 -5.55 7.99 -3.10
C THR A 472 -4.06 8.11 -3.40
N THR A 473 -3.58 9.35 -3.34
CA THR A 473 -2.22 9.76 -3.68
C THR A 473 -1.66 10.58 -2.52
N GLU A 474 -0.75 10.00 -1.74
CA GLU A 474 -0.28 10.53 -0.45
C GLU A 474 1.26 10.61 -0.36
N ASN A 475 1.76 11.15 0.76
CA ASN A 475 3.19 11.25 1.02
C ASN A 475 3.88 9.88 1.16
N GLN A 476 4.57 9.46 0.09
CA GLN A 476 5.27 8.17 0.07
C GLN A 476 6.50 8.10 0.99
N ASN A 477 6.96 9.22 1.55
CA ASN A 477 8.08 9.28 2.51
C ASN A 477 7.65 9.02 3.97
N ASN A 478 6.37 9.14 4.32
CA ASN A 478 5.87 8.74 5.64
C ASN A 478 5.76 7.20 5.70
N PRO A 479 6.39 6.48 6.64
CA PRO A 479 6.29 5.02 6.71
C PRO A 479 4.86 4.49 6.93
N GLU A 480 3.94 5.29 7.47
CA GLU A 480 2.58 4.89 7.83
C GLU A 480 1.74 4.36 6.65
N TRP A 481 1.94 4.82 5.41
CA TRP A 481 1.15 4.31 4.27
C TRP A 481 1.38 2.81 3.96
N LYS A 482 2.45 2.24 4.53
CA LYS A 482 2.84 0.83 4.39
C LYS A 482 2.39 -0.03 5.58
N ALA A 483 1.94 0.58 6.69
CA ALA A 483 1.36 -0.14 7.81
C ALA A 483 -0.07 -0.54 7.43
N LEU A 484 -0.33 -1.84 7.29
CA LEU A 484 -1.60 -2.39 6.82
C LEU A 484 -2.06 -3.50 7.77
N ASP A 485 -3.35 -3.53 8.09
CA ASP A 485 -3.95 -4.66 8.82
C ASP A 485 -4.18 -5.90 7.91
N LEU A 486 -4.82 -6.94 8.47
CA LEU A 486 -5.18 -8.17 7.74
C LEU A 486 -6.01 -7.94 6.46
N TYR A 487 -6.66 -6.79 6.34
CA TYR A 487 -7.55 -6.42 5.24
C TYR A 487 -7.00 -5.28 4.38
N GLY A 488 -5.75 -4.87 4.63
CA GLY A 488 -5.14 -3.77 3.90
C GLY A 488 -5.57 -2.39 4.41
N ARG A 489 -6.29 -2.29 5.54
CA ARG A 489 -6.77 -1.00 6.08
C ARG A 489 -5.66 -0.19 6.73
N ARG A 490 -5.81 1.12 6.66
CA ARG A 490 -5.01 2.14 7.37
C ARG A 490 -5.72 3.48 7.34
N GLU A 491 -5.27 4.45 8.13
CA GLU A 491 -5.72 5.84 8.00
C GLU A 491 -5.18 6.52 6.74
N LEU A 492 -5.89 7.56 6.30
CA LEU A 492 -5.44 8.45 5.22
C LEU A 492 -4.42 9.45 5.77
N ILE A 493 -3.27 9.60 5.10
CA ILE A 493 -2.25 10.56 5.50
C ILE A 493 -2.70 11.98 5.17
N ASP A 494 -2.41 12.93 6.06
CA ASP A 494 -2.75 14.34 5.88
C ASP A 494 -2.19 14.92 4.57
N GLY A 495 -2.98 15.78 3.93
CA GLY A 495 -2.69 16.31 2.60
C GLY A 495 -2.84 15.33 1.43
N GLY A 496 -3.34 14.10 1.67
CA GLY A 496 -3.62 13.11 0.62
C GLY A 496 -4.66 13.57 -0.41
N VAL A 497 -4.38 13.34 -1.70
CA VAL A 497 -5.27 13.67 -2.81
C VAL A 497 -6.16 12.46 -3.13
N ILE A 498 -7.45 12.70 -3.41
CA ILE A 498 -8.44 11.64 -3.65
C ILE A 498 -8.93 11.72 -5.10
N GLY A 499 -8.90 10.58 -5.78
CA GLY A 499 -9.29 10.33 -7.17
C GLY A 499 -10.79 10.43 -7.45
N GLU A 500 -11.14 10.27 -8.73
CA GLU A 500 -12.54 10.08 -9.14
C GLU A 500 -13.09 8.72 -8.66
N ALA A 501 -14.41 8.65 -8.47
CA ALA A 501 -15.08 7.47 -7.94
C ALA A 501 -15.62 6.59 -9.06
N ASN A 502 -15.39 5.28 -8.96
CA ASN A 502 -16.22 4.28 -9.63
C ASN A 502 -17.13 3.61 -8.59
N ASP A 503 -18.36 3.23 -8.96
CA ASP A 503 -19.36 2.71 -8.02
C ASP A 503 -20.06 1.41 -8.46
N ILE A 504 -20.47 0.63 -7.46
CA ILE A 504 -21.17 -0.65 -7.62
C ILE A 504 -22.25 -0.79 -6.54
N THR A 505 -23.28 -1.59 -6.80
CA THR A 505 -24.35 -1.88 -5.83
C THR A 505 -24.54 -3.37 -5.66
N LEU A 506 -24.74 -3.82 -4.41
CA LEU A 506 -24.93 -5.22 -4.04
C LEU A 506 -25.85 -5.32 -2.81
N THR A 507 -26.52 -6.45 -2.62
CA THR A 507 -27.32 -6.74 -1.42
C THR A 507 -26.67 -7.87 -0.63
N THR A 508 -26.49 -7.68 0.68
CA THR A 508 -25.98 -8.71 1.60
C THR A 508 -26.98 -9.86 1.80
N LEU A 509 -26.49 -11.01 2.26
CA LEU A 509 -27.37 -12.13 2.64
C LEU A 509 -28.11 -11.84 3.96
N GLU A 510 -29.14 -12.61 4.29
CA GLU A 510 -29.76 -12.58 5.63
C GLU A 510 -28.94 -13.44 6.63
N TYR A 511 -28.47 -14.60 6.19
CA TYR A 511 -27.65 -15.55 6.97
C TYR A 511 -26.46 -16.05 6.13
N ASP A 512 -25.37 -16.42 6.80
CA ASP A 512 -24.23 -17.09 6.17
C ASP A 512 -24.49 -18.59 5.94
N LEU A 513 -25.39 -19.20 6.73
CA LEU A 513 -26.06 -20.45 6.41
C LEU A 513 -27.48 -20.44 7.00
N GLU A 514 -28.42 -21.09 6.32
CA GLU A 514 -29.78 -21.29 6.81
C GLU A 514 -30.30 -22.67 6.41
N PHE A 515 -30.73 -23.43 7.40
CA PHE A 515 -31.50 -24.66 7.31
C PHE A 515 -32.83 -24.43 8.04
N THR A 516 -33.90 -24.12 7.30
CA THR A 516 -35.27 -24.03 7.85
C THR A 516 -35.93 -25.40 8.08
N LYS A 517 -35.20 -26.46 7.72
CA LYS A 517 -35.44 -27.89 7.98
C LYS A 517 -34.21 -28.65 7.48
N PHE A 518 -34.13 -29.94 7.78
CA PHE A 518 -33.18 -30.85 7.18
C PHE A 518 -33.92 -31.90 6.37
N ASN A 519 -33.68 -31.92 5.06
CA ASN A 519 -34.09 -32.98 4.16
C ASN A 519 -32.89 -33.32 3.26
N ALA A 520 -33.00 -34.40 2.49
CA ALA A 520 -31.95 -34.84 1.58
C ALA A 520 -31.49 -33.77 0.56
N GLU A 521 -32.39 -32.84 0.19
CA GLU A 521 -32.09 -31.74 -0.72
C GLU A 521 -31.15 -30.70 -0.08
N MET A 522 -31.48 -30.24 1.13
CA MET A 522 -30.67 -29.28 1.88
C MET A 522 -29.40 -29.93 2.44
N THR A 523 -29.39 -31.20 2.80
CA THR A 523 -28.18 -31.77 3.44
C THR A 523 -27.07 -32.09 2.43
N LEU A 524 -27.35 -32.02 1.12
CA LEU A 524 -26.38 -32.24 0.05
C LEU A 524 -25.71 -30.95 -0.44
N ASN A 525 -24.52 -31.12 -1.02
CA ASN A 525 -23.75 -30.01 -1.57
C ASN A 525 -24.39 -29.46 -2.87
N ALA A 526 -25.28 -28.48 -2.70
CA ALA A 526 -25.78 -27.60 -3.75
C ALA A 526 -25.04 -26.24 -3.73
N GLY A 527 -23.77 -26.23 -3.32
CA GLY A 527 -23.04 -25.07 -2.83
C GLY A 527 -23.01 -23.86 -3.77
N ALA A 528 -23.19 -22.68 -3.18
CA ALA A 528 -23.19 -21.37 -3.83
C ALA A 528 -21.78 -20.89 -4.27
N VAL A 529 -20.93 -21.78 -4.77
CA VAL A 529 -19.67 -21.40 -5.43
C VAL A 529 -20.00 -20.90 -6.83
N ASP A 530 -20.33 -19.62 -6.93
CA ASP A 530 -20.32 -18.91 -8.21
C ASP A 530 -18.91 -19.05 -8.82
N PRO A 531 -18.76 -19.50 -10.09
CA PRO A 531 -17.49 -19.51 -10.79
C PRO A 531 -16.73 -18.16 -10.82
N GLY A 532 -17.43 -17.04 -10.59
CA GLY A 532 -16.85 -15.71 -10.41
C GLY A 532 -16.30 -15.40 -9.01
N SER A 533 -16.34 -16.35 -8.07
CA SER A 533 -15.76 -16.19 -6.73
C SER A 533 -14.23 -16.05 -6.79
N THR A 534 -13.66 -15.11 -6.04
CA THR A 534 -12.21 -14.86 -6.03
C THR A 534 -11.54 -15.39 -4.76
N LEU A 535 -10.21 -15.46 -4.76
CA LEU A 535 -9.45 -15.69 -3.53
C LEU A 535 -9.48 -14.40 -2.69
N GLY A 536 -10.21 -14.43 -1.58
CA GLY A 536 -10.35 -13.29 -0.68
C GLY A 536 -9.06 -12.98 0.10
N PRO A 537 -9.00 -11.83 0.80
CA PRO A 537 -7.89 -11.44 1.68
C PRO A 537 -7.48 -12.50 2.70
N THR A 538 -8.42 -13.33 3.16
CA THR A 538 -8.20 -14.42 4.11
C THR A 538 -7.80 -15.75 3.44
N GLY A 539 -7.45 -15.75 2.15
CA GLY A 539 -7.04 -16.96 1.44
C GLY A 539 -8.15 -17.97 1.12
N VAL A 540 -9.42 -17.53 1.13
CA VAL A 540 -10.61 -18.39 0.94
C VAL A 540 -11.34 -18.02 -0.35
N THR A 541 -11.95 -19.00 -1.02
CA THR A 541 -12.77 -18.80 -2.22
C THR A 541 -14.25 -19.12 -1.97
N GLY A 542 -15.15 -18.30 -2.49
CA GLY A 542 -16.60 -18.52 -2.49
C GLY A 542 -17.38 -17.57 -1.57
N GLY A 543 -18.62 -17.24 -1.92
CA GLY A 543 -19.58 -16.63 -0.98
C GLY A 543 -19.94 -17.54 0.18
N GLU A 544 -20.36 -16.95 1.30
CA GLU A 544 -21.12 -17.71 2.30
C GLU A 544 -22.50 -18.06 1.73
N GLY A 545 -23.20 -19.00 2.36
CA GLY A 545 -24.51 -19.47 1.92
C GLY A 545 -24.72 -20.94 2.27
N HIS A 546 -25.63 -21.59 1.56
CA HIS A 546 -25.94 -22.98 1.85
C HIS A 546 -24.97 -23.94 1.14
N TYR A 547 -24.06 -24.53 1.92
CA TYR A 547 -23.22 -25.68 1.59
C TYR A 547 -23.71 -26.86 2.43
N GLY A 548 -23.62 -28.09 1.90
CA GLY A 548 -24.19 -29.27 2.55
C GLY A 548 -23.53 -29.63 3.89
N LEU A 549 -23.96 -30.75 4.47
CA LEU A 549 -23.39 -31.25 5.73
C LEU A 549 -22.48 -32.46 5.49
N TYR A 550 -21.43 -32.57 6.30
CA TYR A 550 -20.73 -33.83 6.56
C TYR A 550 -21.40 -34.50 7.75
N LEU A 551 -22.13 -35.59 7.52
CA LEU A 551 -22.67 -36.44 8.60
C LEU A 551 -21.73 -37.62 8.84
N ILE A 552 -21.41 -37.89 10.11
CA ILE A 552 -20.36 -38.82 10.54
C ILE A 552 -20.90 -39.74 11.64
N GLY A 553 -20.39 -40.97 11.70
CA GLY A 553 -20.79 -41.97 12.68
C GLY A 553 -22.26 -42.40 12.53
N ASP A 554 -23.03 -42.18 13.58
CA ASP A 554 -24.45 -42.52 13.66
C ASP A 554 -25.40 -41.40 13.18
N ALA A 555 -24.86 -40.23 12.79
CA ALA A 555 -25.66 -39.10 12.32
C ALA A 555 -26.32 -39.39 10.96
N ASN A 556 -27.61 -39.09 10.83
CA ASN A 556 -28.38 -39.18 9.59
C ASN A 556 -29.48 -38.11 9.54
N ILE A 557 -30.30 -38.15 8.50
CA ILE A 557 -31.52 -37.33 8.41
C ILE A 557 -32.70 -38.17 8.90
N GLU A 558 -33.60 -37.58 9.66
CA GLU A 558 -34.81 -38.25 10.15
C GLU A 558 -35.56 -38.91 8.99
N ASN A 559 -36.19 -40.06 9.24
CA ASN A 559 -36.95 -40.86 8.28
C ASN A 559 -36.15 -41.42 7.09
N CYS A 560 -34.93 -40.96 6.83
CA CYS A 560 -33.95 -41.81 6.17
C CYS A 560 -33.68 -43.03 7.07
N ASN A 561 -33.52 -44.20 6.46
CA ASN A 561 -32.86 -45.32 7.15
C ASN A 561 -31.39 -44.94 7.45
N SER A 562 -30.56 -45.85 7.95
CA SER A 562 -29.18 -45.56 8.38
C SER A 562 -28.20 -45.08 7.29
N SER A 563 -28.69 -44.79 6.08
CA SER A 563 -28.06 -43.95 5.06
C SER A 563 -28.08 -42.47 5.47
N VAL A 564 -26.90 -41.84 5.42
CA VAL A 564 -26.66 -40.40 5.64
C VAL A 564 -27.56 -39.50 4.78
N VAL A 565 -28.02 -39.95 3.60
CA VAL A 565 -29.03 -39.29 2.75
C VAL A 565 -29.86 -40.35 1.98
N CYS A 566 -31.19 -40.25 1.94
CA CYS A 566 -32.02 -40.88 0.89
C CYS A 566 -32.59 -39.83 -0.06
N CYS A 567 -32.34 -39.99 -1.35
CA CYS A 567 -32.73 -39.04 -2.38
C CYS A 567 -34.19 -39.22 -2.86
N ASP A 568 -35.16 -39.05 -1.97
CA ASP A 568 -36.58 -39.26 -2.29
C ASP A 568 -37.20 -38.04 -3.00
N ASP A 569 -37.70 -38.25 -4.23
CA ASP A 569 -38.35 -37.27 -5.12
C ASP A 569 -37.49 -36.08 -5.66
N TRP A 570 -36.17 -36.05 -5.47
CA TRP A 570 -35.33 -35.00 -6.08
C TRP A 570 -35.11 -35.27 -7.58
N PRO A 571 -35.44 -34.36 -8.53
CA PRO A 571 -35.25 -34.53 -9.98
C PRO A 571 -33.89 -35.03 -10.52
N ILE A 572 -32.79 -34.97 -9.77
CA ILE A 572 -31.49 -35.54 -10.18
C ILE A 572 -31.46 -37.07 -9.98
N CYS A 573 -32.25 -37.59 -9.05
CA CYS A 573 -32.30 -39.01 -8.69
C CYS A 573 -33.39 -39.70 -9.52
N THR A 574 -32.97 -40.56 -10.46
CA THR A 574 -33.80 -41.01 -11.59
C THR A 574 -34.80 -42.12 -11.22
N GLY A 575 -35.75 -41.82 -10.34
CA GLY A 575 -36.88 -42.70 -10.00
C GLY A 575 -36.52 -43.94 -9.15
N ALA A 576 -35.37 -43.92 -8.48
CA ALA A 576 -34.94 -44.93 -7.51
C ALA A 576 -34.62 -44.26 -6.17
N SER A 577 -34.87 -44.92 -5.04
CA SER A 577 -34.31 -44.50 -3.76
C SER A 577 -32.82 -44.83 -3.74
N TYR A 578 -32.00 -43.81 -3.51
CA TYR A 578 -30.54 -43.97 -3.36
C TYR A 578 -30.20 -44.07 -1.88
N SER A 579 -29.21 -44.88 -1.54
CA SER A 579 -28.53 -44.83 -0.25
C SER A 579 -27.08 -44.44 -0.46
N CYS A 580 -26.48 -43.90 0.58
CA CYS A 580 -25.04 -43.76 0.68
C CYS A 580 -24.36 -45.10 0.40
N SER A 581 -23.28 -45.07 -0.37
CA SER A 581 -22.44 -46.25 -0.55
C SER A 581 -21.68 -46.50 0.75
N SER A 582 -22.06 -47.53 1.50
CA SER A 582 -21.29 -47.92 2.68
C SER A 582 -19.94 -48.51 2.24
N SER A 583 -18.85 -47.80 2.48
CA SER A 583 -17.56 -48.46 2.68
C SER A 583 -17.64 -49.23 4.00
N ILE A 584 -17.75 -50.56 3.89
CA ILE A 584 -17.78 -51.57 4.96
C ILE A 584 -19.17 -51.77 5.62
N ILE A 585 -19.50 -53.04 5.83
CA ILE A 585 -20.69 -53.55 6.53
C ILE A 585 -20.39 -53.53 8.03
N PRO A 586 -21.30 -53.07 8.92
CA PRO A 586 -21.11 -53.19 10.38
C PRO A 586 -20.80 -54.63 10.78
N ASP A 587 -19.82 -54.82 11.67
CA ASP A 587 -19.40 -56.16 12.10
C ASP A 587 -20.58 -56.90 12.78
N PRO A 588 -21.00 -58.08 12.31
CA PRO A 588 -22.14 -58.80 12.89
C PRO A 588 -21.93 -59.24 14.35
N ARG A 589 -20.72 -59.12 14.91
CA ARG A 589 -20.44 -59.29 16.34
C ARG A 589 -21.01 -58.16 17.23
N TYR A 590 -21.55 -57.10 16.63
CA TYR A 590 -22.19 -56.01 17.37
C TYR A 590 -23.61 -56.37 17.85
N GLU A 591 -24.36 -57.20 17.12
CA GLU A 591 -25.71 -57.64 17.53
C GLU A 591 -25.68 -58.70 18.66
N SER A 592 -24.55 -59.38 18.87
CA SER A 592 -24.40 -60.45 19.88
C SER A 592 -23.93 -59.96 21.26
N GLY A 593 -23.52 -58.70 21.41
CA GLY A 593 -23.04 -58.13 22.67
C GLY A 593 -21.67 -58.64 23.14
N GLU A 594 -20.86 -59.25 22.27
CA GLU A 594 -19.52 -59.76 22.63
C GLU A 594 -18.47 -58.67 22.84
N VAL A 595 -18.66 -57.48 22.27
CA VAL A 595 -17.71 -56.35 22.38
C VAL A 595 -18.16 -55.38 23.47
N LYS A 596 -17.42 -55.36 24.60
CA LYS A 596 -17.76 -54.52 25.78
C LYS A 596 -17.28 -53.08 25.69
N ASP A 597 -16.21 -52.85 24.94
CA ASP A 597 -15.64 -51.53 24.70
C ASP A 597 -15.88 -51.18 23.23
N ARG A 598 -16.83 -50.26 22.98
CA ARG A 598 -16.88 -49.56 21.71
C ARG A 598 -15.60 -48.72 21.68
N ARG A 599 -14.55 -49.21 21.00
CA ARG A 599 -13.69 -48.25 20.32
C ARG A 599 -14.62 -47.58 19.32
N VAL A 600 -14.98 -46.35 19.66
CA VAL A 600 -15.65 -45.41 18.78
C VAL A 600 -14.90 -45.42 17.45
N PRO A 601 -15.57 -45.22 16.30
CA PRO A 601 -14.86 -44.97 15.04
C PRO A 601 -13.67 -44.05 15.30
N ASP A 602 -12.47 -44.55 15.08
CA ASP A 602 -11.27 -43.75 15.22
C ASP A 602 -11.08 -42.93 13.95
N ASN A 603 -10.30 -41.84 14.04
CA ASN A 603 -9.99 -40.94 12.92
C ASN A 603 -9.12 -41.61 11.81
N LEU A 604 -9.24 -42.94 11.65
CA LEU A 604 -8.54 -43.76 10.69
C LEU A 604 -9.34 -43.91 9.39
N VAL A 605 -8.63 -43.84 8.27
CA VAL A 605 -9.19 -43.95 6.93
C VAL A 605 -9.85 -45.32 6.73
N GLY A 606 -11.19 -45.34 6.63
CA GLY A 606 -11.94 -46.46 6.03
C GLY A 606 -13.05 -47.12 6.87
N GLY A 607 -13.59 -46.45 7.91
CA GLY A 607 -14.60 -47.05 8.80
C GLY A 607 -16.01 -46.44 8.79
N GLU A 608 -16.25 -45.35 8.06
CA GLU A 608 -17.42 -44.47 8.33
C GLU A 608 -18.33 -44.24 7.13
N LYS A 609 -19.57 -43.81 7.43
CA LYS A 609 -20.53 -43.33 6.45
C LYS A 609 -20.22 -41.86 6.17
N TRP A 610 -19.94 -41.55 4.92
CA TRP A 610 -19.70 -40.19 4.45
C TRP A 610 -20.42 -39.99 3.11
N VAL A 611 -20.79 -38.75 2.80
CA VAL A 611 -21.26 -38.34 1.47
C VAL A 611 -20.73 -36.93 1.20
N LYS A 612 -19.86 -36.79 0.20
CA LYS A 612 -19.39 -35.48 -0.26
C LYS A 612 -20.21 -34.99 -1.46
N THR A 613 -20.63 -35.91 -2.33
CA THR A 613 -21.38 -35.60 -3.55
C THR A 613 -22.47 -36.64 -3.89
N VAL A 614 -23.49 -36.24 -4.66
CA VAL A 614 -24.54 -37.15 -5.18
C VAL A 614 -23.94 -38.28 -6.05
N THR A 615 -22.82 -38.01 -6.73
CA THR A 615 -22.10 -38.98 -7.57
C THR A 615 -21.45 -40.13 -6.80
N GLU A 616 -21.35 -40.06 -5.47
CA GLU A 616 -20.83 -41.14 -4.61
C GLU A 616 -21.96 -42.08 -4.08
N MET A 617 -23.23 -41.80 -4.41
CA MET A 617 -24.37 -42.59 -3.95
C MET A 617 -24.60 -43.85 -4.78
N ASN A 618 -25.10 -44.91 -4.14
CA ASN A 618 -25.54 -46.14 -4.81
C ASN A 618 -27.07 -46.21 -4.87
N PRO A 619 -27.67 -46.63 -6.00
CA PRO A 619 -29.10 -46.91 -6.06
C PRO A 619 -29.45 -48.16 -5.24
N VAL A 620 -30.57 -48.13 -4.51
CA VAL A 620 -31.09 -49.28 -3.75
C VAL A 620 -32.33 -49.83 -4.42
N THR A 621 -32.54 -51.14 -4.29
CA THR A 621 -33.77 -51.84 -4.69
C THR A 621 -34.91 -51.70 -3.67
N ALA A 622 -34.67 -51.05 -2.52
CA ALA A 622 -35.67 -50.81 -1.49
C ALA A 622 -36.46 -49.52 -1.78
N THR A 623 -37.78 -49.61 -1.79
CA THR A 623 -38.66 -48.43 -1.91
C THR A 623 -38.71 -47.71 -0.56
N ALA A 624 -38.38 -46.43 -0.51
CA ALA A 624 -38.55 -45.64 0.71
C ALA A 624 -40.03 -45.63 1.15
N THR A 625 -40.28 -45.94 2.42
CA THR A 625 -41.63 -46.00 3.00
C THR A 625 -42.11 -44.66 3.58
N MET A 626 -41.19 -43.71 3.76
CA MET A 626 -41.43 -42.36 4.28
C MET A 626 -40.33 -41.44 3.75
N LYS A 627 -40.65 -40.16 3.50
CA LYS A 627 -39.68 -39.18 3.00
C LYS A 627 -38.69 -38.78 4.09
N CYS A 628 -37.43 -38.61 3.72
CA CYS A 628 -36.42 -38.02 4.59
C CYS A 628 -36.74 -36.58 5.04
N GLY A 629 -36.35 -36.29 6.28
CA GLY A 629 -36.62 -35.07 7.01
C GLY A 629 -37.85 -35.19 7.94
N PRO A 630 -38.19 -34.12 8.67
CA PRO A 630 -37.63 -32.76 8.57
C PRO A 630 -36.39 -32.47 9.43
N ALA A 631 -35.88 -33.41 10.22
CA ALA A 631 -34.79 -33.16 11.18
C ALA A 631 -33.43 -33.77 10.80
N LEU A 632 -32.35 -33.15 11.27
CA LEU A 632 -30.99 -33.70 11.32
C LEU A 632 -30.88 -34.51 12.62
N ARG A 633 -30.75 -35.82 12.51
CA ARG A 633 -30.68 -36.75 13.63
C ARG A 633 -29.23 -37.09 13.93
N LEU A 634 -28.68 -36.57 15.03
CA LEU A 634 -27.29 -36.81 15.43
C LEU A 634 -27.11 -38.24 15.97
N THR A 635 -28.09 -38.72 16.74
CA THR A 635 -28.18 -40.11 17.20
C THR A 635 -29.64 -40.56 17.30
N ALA A 636 -29.89 -41.86 17.09
CA ALA A 636 -31.18 -42.49 17.29
C ALA A 636 -31.36 -43.04 18.72
N SER A 637 -32.59 -43.41 19.10
CA SER A 637 -32.87 -44.08 20.38
C SER A 637 -32.36 -45.53 20.38
N SER A 638 -31.06 -45.68 20.58
CA SER A 638 -30.35 -46.96 20.72
C SER A 638 -29.14 -46.78 21.66
N PRO A 639 -28.69 -47.82 22.38
CA PRO A 639 -27.46 -47.75 23.16
C PRO A 639 -26.21 -47.42 22.33
N ARG A 640 -25.24 -46.75 22.97
CA ARG A 640 -23.84 -46.59 22.51
C ARG A 640 -23.70 -46.00 21.10
N LEU A 641 -24.52 -45.03 20.72
CA LEU A 641 -24.36 -44.27 19.48
C LEU A 641 -23.45 -43.05 19.69
N SER A 642 -22.86 -42.56 18.61
CA SER A 642 -22.11 -41.29 18.56
C SER A 642 -22.14 -40.79 17.12
N GLY A 643 -22.50 -39.53 16.91
CA GLY A 643 -22.61 -38.92 15.59
C GLY A 643 -22.27 -37.44 15.60
N ALA A 644 -21.75 -36.96 14.48
CA ALA A 644 -21.41 -35.56 14.26
C ALA A 644 -21.96 -35.07 12.92
N ALA A 645 -22.23 -33.77 12.85
CA ALA A 645 -22.71 -33.08 11.67
C ALA A 645 -21.97 -31.74 11.53
N TRP A 646 -21.01 -31.66 10.61
CA TRP A 646 -20.28 -30.43 10.31
C TRP A 646 -20.82 -29.76 9.06
N TYR A 647 -20.93 -28.44 9.08
CA TYR A 647 -21.10 -27.67 7.84
C TYR A 647 -19.83 -27.76 6.99
N GLN A 648 -19.98 -28.05 5.69
CA GLN A 648 -18.87 -28.52 4.84
C GLN A 648 -17.70 -27.53 4.69
N ARG A 649 -17.98 -26.23 4.82
CA ARG A 649 -16.99 -25.15 4.65
C ARG A 649 -16.65 -24.53 6.00
N GLN A 650 -15.41 -24.12 6.20
CA GLN A 650 -15.04 -23.41 7.42
C GLN A 650 -15.66 -21.99 7.44
N LEU A 651 -16.38 -21.67 8.50
CA LEU A 651 -17.05 -20.38 8.72
C LEU A 651 -16.14 -19.43 9.48
N GLU A 652 -16.34 -18.13 9.30
CA GLU A 652 -15.68 -17.13 10.13
C GLU A 652 -16.27 -17.15 11.54
N VAL A 653 -15.40 -17.33 12.52
CA VAL A 653 -15.80 -17.40 13.93
C VAL A 653 -15.02 -16.39 14.79
N ASN A 654 -13.85 -15.91 14.33
CA ASN A 654 -13.00 -15.02 15.11
C ASN A 654 -13.55 -13.59 15.25
N GLU A 655 -14.24 -13.10 14.23
CA GLU A 655 -14.83 -11.74 14.16
C GLU A 655 -16.27 -11.70 14.72
N GLY A 656 -16.55 -12.55 15.71
CA GLY A 656 -17.85 -12.71 16.33
C GLY A 656 -18.80 -13.57 15.50
N PHE A 657 -19.78 -14.20 16.15
CA PHE A 657 -20.84 -14.93 15.48
C PHE A 657 -22.16 -14.90 16.26
N ASP A 658 -23.26 -15.10 15.54
CA ASP A 658 -24.61 -15.22 16.08
C ASP A 658 -25.30 -16.41 15.38
N THR A 659 -25.55 -17.47 16.12
CA THR A 659 -26.16 -18.71 15.61
C THR A 659 -27.38 -19.07 16.43
N THR A 660 -28.43 -19.53 15.74
CA THR A 660 -29.69 -19.96 16.35
C THR A 660 -30.03 -21.34 15.79
N PHE A 661 -30.46 -22.25 16.65
CA PHE A 661 -30.94 -23.57 16.24
C PHE A 661 -32.09 -24.03 17.14
N THR A 662 -32.98 -24.82 16.57
CA THR A 662 -34.07 -25.46 17.32
C THR A 662 -33.78 -26.95 17.37
N TYR A 663 -33.84 -27.56 18.54
CA TYR A 663 -33.62 -28.99 18.72
C TYR A 663 -34.81 -29.68 19.41
N ARG A 664 -34.85 -31.00 19.31
CA ARG A 664 -35.80 -31.90 19.99
C ARG A 664 -35.06 -33.12 20.50
N ILE A 665 -35.30 -33.47 21.76
CA ILE A 665 -34.92 -34.76 22.32
C ILE A 665 -36.19 -35.63 22.45
N ALA A 666 -36.09 -36.90 22.03
CA ALA A 666 -37.27 -37.77 21.94
C ALA A 666 -36.96 -39.24 22.19
N ASN A 667 -38.02 -40.03 22.42
CA ASN A 667 -37.95 -41.49 22.60
C ASN A 667 -36.88 -41.94 23.61
N PRO A 668 -36.84 -41.41 24.84
CA PRO A 668 -35.88 -41.84 25.86
C PRO A 668 -36.06 -43.32 26.21
N SER A 669 -34.97 -43.95 26.63
CA SER A 669 -34.95 -45.30 27.21
C SER A 669 -35.92 -45.42 28.38
N LEU A 670 -36.76 -46.47 28.36
CA LEU A 670 -37.74 -46.76 29.41
C LEU A 670 -37.07 -47.40 30.64
N LYS A 671 -36.26 -46.62 31.36
CA LYS A 671 -35.51 -47.06 32.55
C LYS A 671 -35.73 -46.08 33.70
N CYS A 672 -36.16 -46.58 34.87
CA CYS A 672 -36.24 -45.81 36.11
C CYS A 672 -35.56 -46.59 37.24
N ASP A 673 -34.26 -46.36 37.41
CA ASP A 673 -33.48 -46.86 38.55
C ASP A 673 -33.21 -45.76 39.60
N VAL A 674 -33.48 -44.50 39.26
CA VAL A 674 -33.20 -43.29 40.07
C VAL A 674 -34.41 -42.35 39.99
N MET A 675 -34.68 -41.61 41.07
CA MET A 675 -35.82 -40.69 41.18
C MET A 675 -35.48 -39.28 40.67
N ASP A 676 -36.44 -38.60 40.04
CA ASP A 676 -36.25 -37.27 39.43
C ASP A 676 -36.11 -36.09 40.41
N ASP A 677 -36.60 -36.23 41.64
CA ASP A 677 -36.62 -35.18 42.65
C ASP A 677 -36.73 -35.81 44.06
N VAL A 678 -36.40 -35.02 45.08
CA VAL A 678 -36.68 -35.28 46.50
C VAL A 678 -38.14 -35.68 46.75
N TYR A 679 -39.10 -35.26 45.90
CA TYR A 679 -40.52 -35.58 45.99
C TYR A 679 -41.12 -36.38 44.81
N THR A 680 -40.48 -37.49 44.47
CA THR A 680 -41.14 -38.75 44.00
C THR A 680 -41.97 -38.71 42.70
N LYS A 681 -41.32 -38.86 41.55
CA LYS A 681 -41.83 -39.65 40.40
C LYS A 681 -40.68 -40.37 39.68
N CYS A 682 -41.04 -41.42 38.93
CA CYS A 682 -40.22 -41.99 37.87
C CYS A 682 -40.62 -41.34 36.53
N ARG A 683 -39.73 -40.63 35.86
CA ARG A 683 -39.82 -40.35 34.41
C ARG A 683 -38.94 -41.30 33.62
N SER A 684 -39.19 -41.37 32.31
CA SER A 684 -38.26 -42.00 31.37
C SER A 684 -37.12 -41.02 31.08
N ARG A 685 -35.90 -41.33 31.52
CA ARG A 685 -34.70 -40.56 31.13
C ARG A 685 -33.94 -41.26 30.02
N GLY A 686 -33.43 -40.49 29.07
CA GLY A 686 -32.41 -40.93 28.15
C GLY A 686 -31.02 -40.48 28.61
N ALA A 687 -30.05 -40.62 27.71
CA ALA A 687 -28.69 -40.13 27.86
C ALA A 687 -28.03 -40.04 26.47
N ASP A 688 -26.93 -39.33 26.31
CA ASP A 688 -26.27 -38.49 27.33
C ASP A 688 -26.59 -37.01 27.04
N GLY A 689 -26.53 -36.61 25.77
CA GLY A 689 -26.89 -35.27 25.33
C GLY A 689 -26.36 -34.97 23.93
N PHE A 690 -26.18 -33.68 23.65
CA PHE A 690 -25.52 -33.20 22.43
C PHE A 690 -24.73 -31.92 22.72
N ALA A 691 -23.88 -31.51 21.79
CA ALA A 691 -23.14 -30.26 21.88
C ALA A 691 -23.14 -29.52 20.53
N PHE A 692 -23.14 -28.19 20.59
CA PHE A 692 -22.69 -27.34 19.49
C PHE A 692 -21.18 -27.18 19.60
N VAL A 693 -20.43 -27.38 18.51
CA VAL A 693 -18.97 -27.48 18.54
C VAL A 693 -18.36 -26.61 17.45
N ILE A 694 -17.28 -25.93 17.79
CA ILE A 694 -16.36 -25.29 16.86
C ILE A 694 -15.02 -26.03 16.95
N GLN A 695 -14.49 -26.49 15.82
CA GLN A 695 -13.23 -27.24 15.77
C GLN A 695 -12.43 -26.98 14.49
N ASN A 696 -11.11 -27.10 14.59
CA ASN A 696 -10.20 -27.03 13.45
C ASN A 696 -9.15 -28.16 13.52
N ASP A 697 -9.63 -29.40 13.67
CA ASP A 697 -8.85 -30.65 13.62
C ASP A 697 -9.06 -31.37 12.28
N SER A 698 -10.31 -31.67 11.92
CA SER A 698 -10.63 -32.48 10.74
C SER A 698 -12.07 -32.25 10.25
N GLU A 699 -12.29 -32.30 8.93
CA GLU A 699 -13.65 -32.34 8.35
C GLU A 699 -14.44 -33.63 8.72
N GLN A 700 -13.76 -34.61 9.32
CA GLN A 700 -14.30 -35.89 9.80
C GLN A 700 -14.25 -36.05 11.33
N ALA A 701 -14.06 -34.97 12.09
CA ALA A 701 -13.88 -35.08 13.55
C ALA A 701 -15.13 -35.69 14.25
N LEU A 702 -14.91 -36.75 15.04
CA LEU A 702 -15.92 -37.35 15.93
C LEU A 702 -15.23 -37.77 17.25
N GLY A 703 -15.85 -37.40 18.38
CA GLY A 703 -15.40 -37.73 19.72
C GLY A 703 -16.07 -38.96 20.32
N GLY A 704 -15.72 -39.24 21.58
CA GLY A 704 -16.18 -40.37 22.37
C GLY A 704 -17.71 -40.50 22.46
N SER A 705 -18.18 -41.72 22.69
CA SER A 705 -19.60 -42.02 22.95
C SER A 705 -19.91 -42.04 24.44
N GLY A 706 -21.18 -41.94 24.82
CA GLY A 706 -21.58 -41.81 26.22
C GLY A 706 -21.42 -40.35 26.67
N SER A 707 -20.94 -40.16 27.89
CA SER A 707 -20.65 -38.87 28.51
C SER A 707 -19.59 -38.00 27.79
N ASP A 708 -18.90 -38.52 26.76
CA ASP A 708 -18.05 -37.69 25.88
C ASP A 708 -18.86 -36.92 24.81
N LEU A 709 -20.17 -37.16 24.70
CA LEU A 709 -21.14 -36.39 23.89
C LEU A 709 -20.78 -36.21 22.39
N GLY A 710 -19.91 -37.07 21.86
CA GLY A 710 -19.40 -36.99 20.50
C GLY A 710 -18.37 -35.87 20.27
N TYR A 711 -17.93 -35.13 21.31
CA TYR A 711 -16.88 -34.11 21.19
C TYR A 711 -15.64 -34.39 22.07
N GLY A 712 -15.79 -35.14 23.16
CA GLY A 712 -14.67 -35.57 24.01
C GLY A 712 -13.64 -36.34 23.20
N GLY A 713 -12.38 -35.93 23.26
CA GLY A 713 -11.31 -36.45 22.41
C GLY A 713 -10.96 -35.59 21.18
N ILE A 714 -11.85 -34.72 20.69
CA ILE A 714 -11.52 -33.83 19.55
C ILE A 714 -10.53 -32.76 20.01
N ILE A 715 -9.33 -32.73 19.41
CA ILE A 715 -8.32 -31.68 19.64
C ILE A 715 -8.72 -30.38 18.92
N ASN A 716 -8.12 -29.24 19.29
CA ASN A 716 -8.36 -27.95 18.63
C ASN A 716 -9.85 -27.59 18.50
N SER A 717 -10.56 -27.74 19.63
CA SER A 717 -12.01 -27.58 19.68
C SER A 717 -12.51 -26.89 20.96
N PHE A 718 -13.74 -26.43 20.86
CA PHE A 718 -14.53 -25.83 21.93
C PHE A 718 -15.98 -26.28 21.74
N ALA A 719 -16.64 -26.66 22.84
CA ALA A 719 -17.99 -27.21 22.82
C ALA A 719 -18.91 -26.45 23.80
N VAL A 720 -20.14 -26.20 23.38
CA VAL A 720 -21.27 -25.85 24.26
C VAL A 720 -22.14 -27.09 24.36
N GLU A 721 -22.09 -27.77 25.50
CA GLU A 721 -22.85 -29.00 25.74
C GLU A 721 -24.23 -28.72 26.35
N PHE A 722 -25.17 -29.59 26.01
CA PHE A 722 -26.55 -29.62 26.50
C PHE A 722 -26.75 -31.01 27.10
N ASP A 723 -26.29 -31.18 28.34
CA ASP A 723 -26.25 -32.47 29.02
C ASP A 723 -27.60 -32.76 29.69
N THR A 724 -28.03 -34.01 29.58
CA THR A 724 -29.31 -34.52 30.05
C THR A 724 -29.17 -35.71 31.00
N TYR A 725 -27.93 -36.09 31.31
CA TYR A 725 -27.58 -37.18 32.20
C TYR A 725 -26.70 -36.68 33.35
N TYR A 726 -26.33 -37.58 34.26
CA TYR A 726 -25.47 -37.26 35.41
C TYR A 726 -24.40 -38.33 35.58
N ASN A 727 -23.17 -37.95 35.29
CA ASN A 727 -21.95 -38.72 35.48
C ASN A 727 -21.20 -38.21 36.72
N PRO A 728 -21.38 -38.82 37.92
CA PRO A 728 -20.67 -38.41 39.13
C PRO A 728 -19.15 -38.47 38.99
N GLU A 729 -18.63 -39.34 38.12
CA GLU A 729 -17.21 -39.45 37.76
C GLU A 729 -16.65 -38.26 36.98
N LEU A 730 -17.50 -37.42 36.38
CA LEU A 730 -17.13 -36.20 35.65
C LEU A 730 -17.33 -34.91 36.47
N LEU A 731 -17.76 -35.03 37.73
CA LEU A 731 -18.06 -33.93 38.67
C LEU A 731 -19.22 -33.02 38.25
N GLU A 732 -20.20 -33.58 37.54
CA GLU A 732 -21.37 -32.86 37.01
C GLU A 732 -22.38 -32.39 38.08
N PRO A 733 -23.21 -31.38 37.76
CA PRO A 733 -24.48 -31.15 38.41
C PRO A 733 -25.41 -32.38 38.31
N TYR A 734 -26.27 -32.60 39.31
CA TYR A 734 -27.26 -33.70 39.28
C TYR A 734 -28.41 -33.47 38.29
N GLU A 735 -28.70 -32.20 37.98
CA GLU A 735 -29.72 -31.81 37.01
C GLU A 735 -29.13 -31.64 35.61
N ASN A 736 -30.01 -31.72 34.60
CA ASN A 736 -29.68 -31.34 33.23
C ASN A 736 -29.05 -29.93 33.22
N HIS A 737 -27.98 -29.75 32.47
CA HIS A 737 -27.18 -28.54 32.53
C HIS A 737 -26.59 -28.17 31.16
N ILE A 738 -26.22 -26.90 31.04
CA ILE A 738 -25.45 -26.38 29.90
C ILE A 738 -24.07 -26.02 30.41
N SER A 739 -23.03 -26.41 29.68
CA SER A 739 -21.66 -26.14 30.05
C SER A 739 -20.80 -25.85 28.82
N VAL A 740 -19.66 -25.21 29.04
CA VAL A 740 -18.78 -24.72 27.98
C VAL A 740 -17.37 -25.30 28.16
N HIS A 741 -16.97 -26.23 27.30
CA HIS A 741 -15.77 -27.06 27.47
C HIS A 741 -14.70 -26.79 26.40
N THR A 742 -13.46 -26.57 26.83
CA THR A 742 -12.29 -26.55 25.95
C THR A 742 -11.00 -26.88 26.70
N ARG A 743 -10.02 -27.41 25.97
CA ARG A 743 -8.64 -27.60 26.43
C ARG A 743 -7.62 -26.92 25.51
N GLY A 744 -8.07 -25.92 24.75
CA GLY A 744 -7.27 -25.15 23.81
C GLY A 744 -6.81 -25.96 22.58
N HIS A 745 -5.95 -25.36 21.77
CA HIS A 745 -5.58 -25.94 20.48
C HIS A 745 -4.63 -27.15 20.54
N ARG A 746 -3.99 -27.42 21.69
CA ARG A 746 -2.94 -28.46 21.84
C ARG A 746 -3.39 -29.73 22.56
N ALA A 747 -4.56 -29.73 23.18
CA ALA A 747 -5.06 -30.87 23.93
C ALA A 747 -6.44 -31.31 23.41
N THR A 748 -6.71 -32.60 23.54
CA THR A 748 -8.03 -33.18 23.25
C THR A 748 -9.07 -32.61 24.22
N ASN A 749 -10.24 -32.21 23.74
CA ASN A 749 -11.31 -31.70 24.60
C ASN A 749 -11.93 -32.82 25.46
N SER A 750 -12.69 -32.48 26.51
CA SER A 750 -13.27 -33.44 27.45
C SER A 750 -14.46 -32.87 28.23
N ALA A 751 -15.51 -33.67 28.40
CA ALA A 751 -16.72 -33.35 29.18
C ALA A 751 -16.51 -33.35 30.72
N HIS A 752 -15.32 -33.72 31.22
CA HIS A 752 -15.06 -33.64 32.66
C HIS A 752 -15.13 -32.17 33.12
N GLN A 753 -15.97 -31.85 34.11
CA GLN A 753 -16.28 -30.47 34.52
C GLN A 753 -15.07 -29.66 35.03
N SER A 754 -13.95 -30.32 35.35
CA SER A 754 -12.67 -29.61 35.58
C SER A 754 -12.11 -28.88 34.35
N TYR A 755 -12.68 -29.10 33.16
CA TYR A 755 -12.36 -28.40 31.91
C TYR A 755 -13.54 -27.56 31.40
N SER A 756 -14.63 -27.48 32.17
CA SER A 756 -15.67 -26.48 31.95
C SER A 756 -15.11 -25.09 32.25
N THR A 757 -15.39 -24.15 31.38
CA THR A 757 -15.09 -22.73 31.54
C THR A 757 -16.23 -21.96 32.23
N GLY A 758 -17.42 -22.54 32.25
CA GLY A 758 -18.64 -22.02 32.85
C GLY A 758 -19.81 -22.95 32.57
N SER A 759 -20.71 -23.10 33.54
CA SER A 759 -21.87 -23.99 33.43
C SER A 759 -23.06 -23.50 34.25
N THR A 760 -24.27 -23.88 33.82
CA THR A 760 -25.54 -23.54 34.47
C THR A 760 -26.49 -24.73 34.48
N SER A 761 -27.15 -24.97 35.61
CA SER A 761 -28.32 -25.85 35.73
C SER A 761 -29.62 -25.06 35.96
N GLN A 762 -29.59 -23.73 35.86
CA GLN A 762 -30.77 -22.86 35.99
C GLN A 762 -31.54 -22.78 34.66
N VAL A 763 -31.84 -23.95 34.08
CA VAL A 763 -32.50 -24.12 32.79
C VAL A 763 -33.75 -24.98 32.93
N ARG A 764 -34.64 -24.94 31.94
CA ARG A 764 -35.77 -25.89 31.89
C ARG A 764 -35.27 -27.30 31.61
N ASP A 765 -36.15 -28.29 31.77
CA ASP A 765 -35.86 -29.66 31.34
C ASP A 765 -35.49 -29.69 29.86
N LEU A 766 -34.20 -29.91 29.58
CA LEU A 766 -33.64 -29.92 28.23
C LEU A 766 -34.18 -31.06 27.33
N THR A 767 -35.00 -31.97 27.89
CA THR A 767 -35.62 -33.09 27.17
C THR A 767 -37.12 -32.90 26.86
N ASP A 768 -37.75 -31.81 27.30
CA ASP A 768 -39.21 -31.61 27.21
C ASP A 768 -39.64 -30.76 25.99
N GLY A 769 -39.86 -31.41 24.85
CA GLY A 769 -40.40 -30.80 23.64
C GLY A 769 -39.34 -30.19 22.72
N ASP A 770 -39.77 -29.19 21.94
CA ASP A 770 -38.88 -28.43 21.05
C ASP A 770 -38.25 -27.28 21.86
N ILE A 771 -36.96 -27.02 21.65
CA ILE A 771 -36.21 -25.98 22.36
C ILE A 771 -35.45 -25.13 21.35
N GLU A 772 -35.67 -23.81 21.38
CA GLU A 772 -34.89 -22.85 20.61
C GLU A 772 -33.68 -22.35 21.42
N VAL A 773 -32.50 -22.39 20.80
CA VAL A 773 -31.23 -21.97 21.40
C VAL A 773 -30.57 -20.94 20.51
N ARG A 774 -29.99 -19.92 21.13
CA ARG A 774 -29.10 -18.96 20.45
C ARG A 774 -27.75 -18.92 21.16
N LEU A 775 -26.67 -18.89 20.39
CA LEU A 775 -25.30 -18.68 20.86
C LEU A 775 -24.75 -17.44 20.17
N LYS A 776 -24.31 -16.46 20.96
CA LYS A 776 -23.69 -15.23 20.44
C LYS A 776 -22.29 -15.06 21.02
N TYR A 777 -21.28 -15.02 20.16
CA TYR A 777 -19.92 -14.61 20.51
C TYR A 777 -19.70 -13.17 20.04
N SER A 778 -19.43 -12.25 20.97
CA SER A 778 -18.98 -10.90 20.68
C SER A 778 -17.51 -10.76 21.02
N VAL A 779 -16.74 -10.10 20.14
CA VAL A 779 -15.27 -10.04 20.21
C VAL A 779 -14.74 -9.05 21.25
N ASP A 780 -15.53 -8.04 21.56
CA ASP A 780 -15.21 -7.03 22.56
C ASP A 780 -15.97 -7.34 23.86
N PHE A 781 -15.26 -7.31 24.98
CA PHE A 781 -15.82 -7.55 26.31
C PHE A 781 -16.68 -6.37 26.78
N ASP A 782 -17.99 -6.56 26.89
CA ASP A 782 -18.87 -5.60 27.56
C ASP A 782 -18.72 -5.73 29.08
N SER A 783 -18.05 -4.74 29.68
CA SER A 783 -17.84 -4.68 31.13
C SER A 783 -19.11 -4.66 31.98
N THR A 784 -20.27 -4.33 31.41
CA THR A 784 -21.56 -4.36 32.14
C THR A 784 -22.05 -5.78 32.41
N LEU A 785 -21.58 -6.78 31.64
CA LEU A 785 -21.90 -8.19 31.86
C LEU A 785 -21.29 -8.76 33.14
N LEU A 786 -20.32 -8.07 33.78
CA LEU A 786 -19.78 -8.47 35.09
C LEU A 786 -20.81 -8.39 36.22
N ASP A 787 -21.85 -7.57 36.08
CA ASP A 787 -22.96 -7.45 37.03
C ASP A 787 -24.13 -8.41 36.69
N ASP A 788 -24.04 -9.16 35.58
CA ASP A 788 -25.07 -10.13 35.17
C ASP A 788 -24.97 -11.40 36.05
N PRO A 789 -26.06 -11.86 36.69
CA PRO A 789 -26.03 -13.04 37.56
C PRO A 789 -25.70 -14.35 36.82
N ASN A 790 -25.81 -14.37 35.49
CA ASN A 790 -25.49 -15.52 34.64
C ASN A 790 -24.06 -15.44 34.05
N PHE A 791 -23.25 -14.45 34.44
CA PHE A 791 -21.81 -14.42 34.17
C PHE A 791 -21.09 -15.43 35.08
N LEU A 792 -20.77 -16.60 34.53
CA LEU A 792 -20.28 -17.75 35.29
C LEU A 792 -18.92 -18.22 34.75
N ALA A 793 -17.84 -17.68 35.29
CA ALA A 793 -16.47 -18.13 35.00
C ALA A 793 -16.01 -19.17 36.04
N SER A 794 -15.55 -20.34 35.58
CA SER A 794 -15.06 -21.40 36.47
C SER A 794 -13.62 -21.14 36.97
N PRO A 795 -13.15 -21.88 38.00
CA PRO A 795 -11.75 -21.86 38.40
C PRO A 795 -10.81 -22.33 37.28
N TYR A 796 -11.29 -23.27 36.44
CA TYR A 796 -10.54 -23.69 35.26
C TYR A 796 -10.47 -22.59 34.22
N MET A 797 -11.53 -21.79 34.01
CA MET A 797 -11.44 -20.64 33.11
C MET A 797 -10.38 -19.65 33.58
N SER A 798 -10.33 -19.33 34.87
CA SER A 798 -9.28 -18.48 35.43
C SER A 798 -7.88 -19.03 35.15
N ASN A 799 -7.68 -20.34 35.36
CA ASN A 799 -6.40 -21.00 35.09
C ASN A 799 -6.07 -21.10 33.59
N PHE A 800 -7.06 -21.36 32.74
CA PHE A 800 -6.94 -21.46 31.29
C PHE A 800 -6.58 -20.11 30.68
N LEU A 801 -7.19 -19.02 31.13
CA LEU A 801 -6.76 -17.67 30.76
C LEU A 801 -5.32 -17.44 31.23
N GLU A 802 -4.99 -17.64 32.52
CA GLU A 802 -3.63 -17.39 33.01
C GLU A 802 -2.52 -18.25 32.35
N ASN A 803 -2.83 -19.47 31.88
CA ASN A 803 -1.83 -20.49 31.52
C ASN A 803 -2.08 -21.19 30.16
N ALA A 804 -2.93 -20.65 29.28
CA ALA A 804 -3.17 -21.24 27.96
C ALA A 804 -1.88 -21.30 27.11
N ASP A 805 -1.87 -22.26 26.19
CA ASP A 805 -0.67 -22.71 25.50
C ASP A 805 -0.49 -21.96 24.16
N PHE A 806 -0.15 -20.67 24.20
CA PHE A 806 -0.02 -19.80 23.01
C PHE A 806 1.11 -20.26 22.05
N GLU A 807 0.94 -20.04 20.74
CA GLU A 807 1.88 -20.48 19.69
C GLU A 807 3.33 -20.01 19.93
N ASN A 808 3.50 -18.82 20.53
CA ASN A 808 4.81 -18.24 20.86
C ASN A 808 5.18 -18.29 22.36
N GLY A 809 4.29 -18.77 23.24
CA GLY A 809 4.46 -18.78 24.69
C GLY A 809 4.32 -17.42 25.38
N GLY A 810 3.71 -17.40 26.57
CA GLY A 810 3.43 -16.21 27.38
C GLY A 810 2.01 -16.21 27.95
N MET A 811 1.70 -15.32 28.90
CA MET A 811 0.31 -14.95 29.17
C MET A 811 -0.25 -14.24 27.94
N ALA A 812 -1.55 -14.33 27.64
CA ALA A 812 -2.12 -13.44 26.63
C ALA A 812 -1.97 -11.99 27.07
N ASP A 813 -1.88 -11.08 26.11
CA ASP A 813 -2.02 -9.66 26.39
C ASP A 813 -3.51 -9.34 26.62
N TRP A 814 -3.99 -9.63 27.84
CA TRP A 814 -5.39 -9.51 28.25
C TRP A 814 -5.95 -8.09 28.20
N SER A 815 -5.12 -7.09 27.90
CA SER A 815 -5.59 -5.75 27.55
C SER A 815 -6.24 -5.70 26.14
N THR A 816 -6.04 -6.73 25.32
CA THR A 816 -6.46 -6.81 23.92
C THR A 816 -7.32 -8.05 23.66
N GLY A 817 -8.48 -7.86 23.01
CA GLY A 817 -9.22 -8.94 22.33
C GLY A 817 -9.93 -10.02 23.17
N MET A 818 -10.14 -9.82 24.49
CA MET A 818 -11.10 -10.65 25.23
C MET A 818 -12.53 -10.28 24.82
N GLY A 819 -13.35 -11.29 24.52
CA GLY A 819 -14.78 -11.18 24.23
C GLY A 819 -15.63 -12.00 25.20
N THR A 820 -16.89 -12.23 24.83
CA THR A 820 -17.84 -13.06 25.60
C THR A 820 -18.65 -13.98 24.69
N LEU A 821 -18.88 -15.21 25.15
CA LEU A 821 -19.90 -16.09 24.60
C LEU A 821 -21.14 -16.07 25.52
N GLN A 822 -22.29 -15.81 24.92
CA GLN A 822 -23.59 -15.79 25.58
C GLN A 822 -24.47 -16.92 25.03
N VAL A 823 -25.08 -17.69 25.93
CA VAL A 823 -26.01 -18.78 25.62
C VAL A 823 -27.42 -18.39 26.05
N TYR A 824 -28.37 -18.52 25.14
CA TYR A 824 -29.78 -18.21 25.34
C TYR A 824 -30.62 -19.44 25.04
N VAL A 825 -31.68 -19.67 25.81
CA VAL A 825 -32.59 -20.84 25.69
C VAL A 825 -34.02 -20.36 25.85
N GLU A 826 -34.86 -20.59 24.84
CA GLU A 826 -36.24 -20.07 24.66
C GLU A 826 -36.33 -18.54 24.62
N ASN A 827 -35.90 -17.86 25.69
CA ASN A 827 -35.77 -16.41 25.73
C ASN A 827 -34.46 -16.00 25.04
N LEU A 828 -34.53 -15.63 23.76
CA LEU A 828 -33.35 -15.24 22.96
C LEU A 828 -32.85 -13.80 23.23
N VAL A 829 -33.31 -13.16 24.31
CA VAL A 829 -32.97 -11.79 24.74
C VAL A 829 -32.15 -11.76 26.03
N ASP A 830 -32.48 -12.62 27.01
CA ASP A 830 -31.76 -12.70 28.29
C ASP A 830 -30.95 -14.01 28.35
N PRO A 831 -29.60 -13.98 28.49
CA PRO A 831 -28.78 -15.18 28.45
C PRO A 831 -28.94 -16.01 29.73
N VAL A 832 -28.90 -17.34 29.61
CA VAL A 832 -28.89 -18.28 30.76
C VAL A 832 -27.47 -18.60 31.23
N LEU A 833 -26.46 -18.32 30.40
CA LEU A 833 -25.04 -18.46 30.69
C LEU A 833 -24.24 -17.46 29.87
N VAL A 834 -23.34 -16.73 30.52
CA VAL A 834 -22.34 -15.86 29.89
C VAL A 834 -20.96 -16.31 30.38
N VAL A 835 -20.04 -16.55 29.45
CA VAL A 835 -18.64 -16.87 29.75
C VAL A 835 -17.71 -15.90 29.02
N PRO A 836 -16.58 -15.50 29.62
CA PRO A 836 -15.52 -14.84 28.85
C PRO A 836 -15.01 -15.81 27.78
N LEU A 837 -14.54 -15.29 26.64
CA LEU A 837 -13.94 -16.10 25.59
C LEU A 837 -13.01 -15.23 24.74
N ASN A 838 -11.81 -15.73 24.43
CA ASN A 838 -11.09 -15.29 23.24
C ASN A 838 -10.87 -16.50 22.32
N LEU A 839 -11.51 -16.48 21.16
CA LEU A 839 -11.52 -17.61 20.26
C LEU A 839 -10.19 -17.79 19.49
N ASP A 840 -9.44 -16.72 19.19
CA ASP A 840 -8.12 -16.84 18.52
C ASP A 840 -7.03 -17.42 19.44
N ALA A 841 -7.15 -17.18 20.75
CA ALA A 841 -6.33 -17.82 21.77
C ALA A 841 -6.71 -19.30 21.97
N THR A 842 -8.01 -19.61 21.90
CA THR A 842 -8.57 -20.92 22.25
C THR A 842 -8.37 -21.95 21.15
N ILE A 843 -8.68 -21.59 19.90
CA ILE A 843 -8.60 -22.48 18.73
C ILE A 843 -7.52 -21.92 17.79
N ASN A 844 -6.65 -22.78 17.28
CA ASN A 844 -5.78 -22.41 16.16
C ASN A 844 -6.66 -22.36 14.90
N LEU A 845 -7.00 -21.16 14.45
CA LEU A 845 -7.97 -20.89 13.38
C LEU A 845 -7.32 -20.76 12.00
N ASN A 846 -7.97 -21.29 10.98
CA ASN A 846 -7.56 -21.10 9.58
C ASN A 846 -8.03 -19.72 9.10
N HIS A 847 -7.20 -18.68 9.26
CA HIS A 847 -7.53 -17.28 8.92
C HIS A 847 -8.82 -16.78 9.59
N GLY A 848 -8.98 -17.08 10.88
CA GLY A 848 -10.18 -16.75 11.66
C GLY A 848 -11.35 -17.73 11.50
N ARG A 849 -11.18 -18.78 10.68
CA ARG A 849 -12.20 -19.78 10.39
C ARG A 849 -11.97 -21.15 11.03
N ALA A 850 -13.07 -21.87 11.24
CA ALA A 850 -13.12 -23.24 11.75
C ALA A 850 -14.34 -23.99 11.19
N TRP A 851 -14.38 -25.32 11.34
CA TRP A 851 -15.63 -26.07 11.14
C TRP A 851 -16.57 -25.82 12.32
N VAL A 852 -17.85 -25.71 12.01
CA VAL A 852 -18.94 -25.48 12.95
C VAL A 852 -19.99 -26.56 12.73
N GLY A 853 -20.55 -27.08 13.81
CA GLY A 853 -21.50 -28.19 13.72
C GLY A 853 -21.99 -28.67 15.07
N PHE A 854 -22.56 -29.87 15.05
CA PHE A 854 -23.12 -30.52 16.23
C PHE A 854 -22.55 -31.92 16.42
N THR A 855 -22.46 -32.36 17.68
CA THR A 855 -22.11 -33.72 18.06
C THR A 855 -23.12 -34.26 19.06
N SER A 856 -23.30 -35.58 19.14
CA SER A 856 -24.15 -36.22 20.16
C SER A 856 -23.70 -37.65 20.41
N ALA A 857 -23.99 -38.16 21.60
CA ALA A 857 -23.83 -39.56 21.91
C ALA A 857 -24.95 -40.11 22.81
N THR A 858 -25.05 -41.45 22.85
CA THR A 858 -25.96 -42.16 23.75
C THR A 858 -25.23 -43.20 24.59
N GLY A 859 -25.77 -43.43 25.79
CA GLY A 859 -25.14 -44.23 26.83
C GLY A 859 -25.34 -45.72 26.62
N PHE A 860 -24.77 -46.53 27.52
CA PHE A 860 -24.92 -47.98 27.44
C PHE A 860 -26.31 -48.48 27.89
N ASN A 861 -26.84 -47.88 28.97
CA ASN A 861 -28.09 -48.32 29.59
C ASN A 861 -29.21 -47.27 29.51
N SER A 862 -28.88 -46.07 29.05
CA SER A 862 -29.76 -44.93 28.90
C SER A 862 -29.48 -44.31 27.53
N TRP A 863 -30.50 -43.94 26.77
CA TRP A 863 -30.35 -43.43 25.39
C TRP A 863 -31.58 -42.64 24.94
N GLN A 864 -31.44 -41.78 23.93
CA GLN A 864 -32.53 -40.99 23.34
C GLN A 864 -32.19 -40.58 21.90
N VAL A 865 -33.19 -40.07 21.18
CA VAL A 865 -33.00 -39.35 19.91
C VAL A 865 -32.52 -37.94 20.20
N HIS A 866 -31.57 -37.45 19.41
CA HIS A 866 -31.14 -36.05 19.38
C HIS A 866 -31.33 -35.50 17.96
N ASP A 867 -32.35 -34.66 17.77
CA ASP A 867 -32.73 -34.09 16.48
C ASP A 867 -32.54 -32.56 16.48
N ILE A 868 -31.82 -32.03 15.49
CA ILE A 868 -31.81 -30.59 15.16
C ILE A 868 -32.87 -30.35 14.08
N LEU A 869 -33.77 -29.41 14.32
CA LEU A 869 -34.92 -29.11 13.47
C LEU A 869 -34.63 -27.97 12.50
N GLU A 870 -34.00 -26.90 12.98
CA GLU A 870 -33.62 -25.71 12.22
C GLU A 870 -32.24 -25.22 12.66
N TRP A 871 -31.45 -24.59 11.77
CA TRP A 871 -30.17 -23.97 12.10
C TRP A 871 -29.87 -22.75 11.22
N ARG A 872 -29.44 -21.65 11.83
CA ARG A 872 -29.00 -20.40 11.21
C ARG A 872 -27.67 -19.96 11.79
N PHE A 873 -26.79 -19.40 10.97
CA PHE A 873 -25.51 -18.82 11.41
C PHE A 873 -25.25 -17.49 10.69
N LYS A 874 -24.67 -16.53 11.42
CA LYS A 874 -24.08 -15.29 10.88
C LYS A 874 -22.73 -15.08 11.54
N SER A 875 -21.70 -14.88 10.73
CA SER A 875 -20.46 -14.24 11.16
C SER A 875 -20.78 -12.76 11.43
N LEU A 876 -20.45 -12.24 12.60
CA LEU A 876 -20.78 -10.85 12.94
C LEU A 876 -19.88 -9.84 12.25
N ARG A 877 -18.66 -10.25 11.86
CA ARG A 877 -17.70 -9.41 11.14
C ARG A 877 -17.43 -8.09 11.89
N GLU A 878 -17.39 -8.20 13.23
CA GLU A 878 -17.10 -7.12 14.17
C GLU A 878 -15.59 -6.82 14.16
N ASP A 879 -15.23 -5.54 14.24
CA ASP A 879 -13.84 -5.13 14.44
C ASP A 879 -13.47 -5.24 15.92
N LYS A 880 -12.35 -5.92 16.22
CA LYS A 880 -11.84 -6.02 17.59
C LYS A 880 -11.28 -4.67 18.04
N SER A 881 -11.68 -4.21 19.21
CA SER A 881 -11.11 -3.02 19.86
C SER A 881 -9.70 -3.31 20.37
N TYR A 882 -8.69 -2.70 19.75
CA TYR A 882 -7.31 -2.74 20.25
C TYR A 882 -7.08 -1.63 21.27
N LEU A 883 -7.03 -2.00 22.55
CA LEU A 883 -6.53 -1.13 23.62
C LEU A 883 -5.06 -1.49 23.87
N PRO A 884 -4.09 -0.59 23.59
CA PRO A 884 -2.69 -0.91 23.87
C PRO A 884 -2.50 -1.13 25.38
N PRO A 885 -1.71 -2.14 25.80
CA PRO A 885 -1.46 -2.43 27.20
C PRO A 885 -0.98 -1.18 27.97
N PRO A 886 -1.51 -0.93 29.18
CA PRO A 886 -1.11 0.22 29.97
C PRO A 886 0.36 0.09 30.36
N ILE A 887 1.19 1.05 29.96
CA ILE A 887 2.62 1.08 30.30
C ILE A 887 2.79 1.37 31.79
N VAL A 888 2.98 0.32 32.60
CA VAL A 888 3.26 0.43 34.03
C VAL A 888 4.77 0.37 34.24
N ASN A 889 5.35 1.32 34.98
CA ASN A 889 6.79 1.39 35.28
C ASN A 889 7.76 1.44 34.06
N GLY A 890 7.25 1.64 32.84
CA GLY A 890 8.04 1.58 31.60
C GLY A 890 8.02 0.23 30.90
N GLU A 891 7.33 -0.75 31.49
CA GLU A 891 7.14 -2.10 30.95
C GLU A 891 5.67 -2.23 30.55
N GLY A 892 5.41 -2.10 29.24
CA GLY A 892 4.05 -2.12 28.69
C GLY A 892 3.89 -2.94 27.42
N ALA A 893 4.94 -3.11 26.62
CA ALA A 893 4.90 -3.96 25.42
C ALA A 893 5.85 -5.15 25.60
N HIS A 894 5.30 -6.36 25.68
CA HIS A 894 6.09 -7.59 25.73
C HIS A 894 6.77 -7.85 24.38
N MET A 895 7.99 -7.33 24.20
CA MET A 895 8.83 -7.68 23.06
C MET A 895 9.53 -9.02 23.32
N CYS A 896 8.95 -10.12 22.84
CA CYS A 896 9.68 -11.37 22.72
C CYS A 896 10.84 -11.17 21.73
N SER A 897 12.09 -11.14 22.23
CA SER A 897 13.26 -11.08 21.36
C SER A 897 13.31 -12.36 20.54
N GLY A 898 13.10 -12.26 19.21
CA GLY A 898 12.88 -13.39 18.28
C GLY A 898 14.09 -14.31 18.04
N VAL A 899 14.66 -14.86 19.11
CA VAL A 899 15.76 -15.82 19.12
C VAL A 899 15.19 -17.15 19.59
N ALA A 900 15.15 -18.13 18.68
CA ALA A 900 14.65 -19.48 18.96
C ALA A 900 15.40 -20.09 20.16
N GLY A 901 14.66 -20.44 21.21
CA GLY A 901 15.20 -21.04 22.44
C GLY A 901 15.59 -20.05 23.55
N SER A 902 15.15 -18.79 23.49
CA SER A 902 15.23 -17.88 24.65
C SER A 902 13.98 -18.02 25.55
N GLU A 903 14.19 -18.18 26.86
CA GLU A 903 13.11 -18.13 27.86
C GLU A 903 12.53 -16.71 27.92
N CYS A 904 11.21 -16.58 27.82
CA CYS A 904 10.50 -15.35 28.18
C CYS A 904 10.68 -15.12 29.68
N ARG A 905 11.59 -14.23 30.07
CA ARG A 905 11.81 -13.86 31.47
C ARG A 905 10.90 -12.72 31.89
N HIS A 906 10.12 -12.97 32.93
CA HIS A 906 9.79 -11.94 33.91
C HIS A 906 11.03 -11.71 34.78
N ASP A 907 11.39 -10.45 35.02
CA ASP A 907 12.24 -10.01 36.14
C ASP A 907 11.33 -9.27 37.16
#